data_AF-A0A8J5KZ36-F1
#
_entry.id   AF-A0A8J5KZ36-F1
#
_cell.length_a   1.000
_cell.length_b   1.000
_cell.length_c   1.000
_cell.angle_alpha   90.00
_cell.angle_beta   90.00
_cell.angle_gamma   90.00
#
_symmetry.space_group_name_H-M   'P 1'
#
loop_
_entity.id
_entity.type
_entity.pdbx_description
1 polymer ?
#
loop_
_entity_poly.entity_id
_entity_poly.type
_entity_poly.pdbx_seq_one_letter_code
_entity_poly.pdbx_strand_id
1 'polypeptide(L)'
;MGGQCSKQVQHCKAVAYEKRALRDLLDSCGAAFPGSDHFPADRKSWMSALGPGELRLHQIVWPGTHDSATDSIGIPCITRPFAKCQSFSVYGQLCLGARLLDVRVQKDRRVCHGSLVSYPVDRVLDDVKRFLEETKHELVVLELRTEFGHEDPPDFDKFLVERLGDFLIPHDEAVFAKTVADVLPRRVVCCLRDHWIDTDLPMTKFENNLRRLGEQNPAAKRGYFYRVENTATPQADNPVVCVRPVTGRIRQYARLFISQAFKKGIADRLQVLSADFIDGDFVDACVGEATGVPICDGVRAGEVTPIGACGSPSWVGGRLESLRRFRRTSNAVLSTTFTVINNCGYDVWPGVLANAGSSALDSTGFALAPGESRALFAPLPWSGRLWARTLCSADSSSGRFVCATGDCGSGAVACGGAGAVPPATLAEFTLGGAGTTDFYDVSLVDGFNLPVLVAPLGGAGAGCAATWCAADVNAVCPPELRVAAAGSAAVACKSACGAFGTARYCCSEEFGSPAACGPTPYSELFKTACPRAYSYAYDDASSTFTCPTAAVPGGGYAVTFCPETTSLEPKGGDRNPEATGLPSANGTMVFFGSANSAAGDVPYLHQFGGVFALPKRRSPLIPSSVSLVLVARSMGVSDASGVDPLTNR
;
A
#
# COMPACT_ATOMS: atom_id res chain seq x y z
N MET A 1 8.78 22.21 -38.13
CA MET A 1 8.28 20.97 -37.48
C MET A 1 9.27 19.79 -37.53
N GLY A 2 10.08 19.59 -38.58
CA GLY A 2 11.03 18.46 -38.67
C GLY A 2 12.13 18.41 -37.60
N GLY A 3 12.69 19.57 -37.19
CA GLY A 3 13.76 19.62 -36.19
C GLY A 3 13.34 19.28 -34.75
N GLN A 4 12.15 19.70 -34.33
CA GLN A 4 11.59 19.39 -33.00
C GLN A 4 11.16 17.92 -32.89
N CYS A 5 10.56 17.36 -33.94
CA CYS A 5 10.22 15.93 -34.00
C CYS A 5 11.50 15.06 -33.92
N SER A 6 12.58 15.46 -34.60
CA SER A 6 13.87 14.78 -34.53
C SER A 6 14.47 14.79 -33.11
N LYS A 7 14.45 15.94 -32.43
CA LYS A 7 14.91 16.07 -31.03
C LYS A 7 14.08 15.21 -30.07
N GLN A 8 12.75 15.22 -30.21
CA GLN A 8 11.84 14.40 -29.40
C GLN A 8 12.10 12.90 -29.57
N VAL A 9 12.34 12.43 -30.80
CA VAL A 9 12.66 11.02 -31.08
C VAL A 9 14.02 10.64 -30.48
N GLN A 10 15.02 11.51 -30.60
CA GLN A 10 16.33 11.31 -29.95
C GLN A 10 16.20 11.24 -28.44
N HIS A 11 15.38 12.11 -27.85
CA HIS A 11 15.11 12.13 -26.41
C HIS A 11 14.43 10.85 -25.91
N CYS A 12 13.37 10.40 -26.59
CA CYS A 12 12.71 9.13 -26.28
C CYS A 12 13.68 7.93 -26.34
N LYS A 13 14.62 7.94 -27.30
CA LYS A 13 15.68 6.92 -27.39
C LYS A 13 16.63 6.99 -26.20
N ALA A 14 17.05 8.18 -25.80
CA ALA A 14 17.91 8.39 -24.63
C ALA A 14 17.22 7.88 -23.34
N VAL A 15 15.96 8.25 -23.11
CA VAL A 15 15.17 7.77 -21.98
C VAL A 15 15.07 6.23 -21.98
N ALA A 16 14.79 5.61 -23.13
CA ALA A 16 14.68 4.16 -23.22
C ALA A 16 16.02 3.45 -22.96
N TYR A 17 17.13 4.04 -23.44
CA TYR A 17 18.48 3.55 -23.21
C TYR A 17 18.85 3.63 -21.72
N GLU A 18 18.63 4.76 -21.07
CA GLU A 18 18.96 4.94 -19.65
C GLU A 18 18.09 4.08 -18.72
N LYS A 19 16.80 3.90 -19.05
CA LYS A 19 15.95 2.91 -18.35
C LYS A 19 16.48 1.49 -18.46
N ARG A 20 17.13 1.15 -19.58
CA ARG A 20 17.78 -0.15 -19.74
C ARG A 20 19.06 -0.20 -18.89
N ALA A 21 19.88 0.83 -18.93
CA ALA A 21 21.10 0.91 -18.12
C ALA A 21 20.84 0.72 -16.62
N LEU A 22 19.79 1.34 -16.07
CA LEU A 22 19.41 1.14 -14.65
C LEU A 22 18.93 -0.29 -14.35
N ARG A 23 18.21 -0.92 -15.28
CA ARG A 23 17.80 -2.33 -15.13
C ARG A 23 19.00 -3.27 -15.19
N ASP A 24 19.88 -3.06 -16.15
CA ASP A 24 21.11 -3.85 -16.29
C ASP A 24 22.00 -3.67 -15.05
N LEU A 25 22.04 -2.47 -14.48
CA LEU A 25 22.72 -2.21 -13.21
C LEU A 25 22.05 -2.95 -12.05
N LEU A 26 20.72 -2.93 -11.95
CA LEU A 26 19.98 -3.69 -10.93
C LEU A 26 20.24 -5.19 -11.04
N ASP A 27 20.17 -5.74 -12.25
CA ASP A 27 20.34 -7.17 -12.52
C ASP A 27 21.77 -7.64 -12.23
N SER A 28 22.77 -6.80 -12.54
CA SER A 28 24.19 -7.12 -12.31
C SER A 28 24.63 -6.93 -10.86
N CYS A 29 24.10 -5.92 -10.18
CA CYS A 29 24.57 -5.53 -8.84
C CYS A 29 23.67 -6.01 -7.70
N GLY A 30 22.39 -6.28 -7.97
CA GLY A 30 21.37 -6.44 -6.94
C GLY A 30 21.07 -5.14 -6.20
N ALA A 31 20.11 -5.22 -5.28
CA ALA A 31 19.66 -4.10 -4.44
C ALA A 31 19.77 -4.38 -2.93
N ALA A 32 20.52 -5.41 -2.55
CA ALA A 32 20.78 -5.74 -1.15
C ALA A 32 21.85 -4.82 -0.56
N PHE A 33 21.66 -4.48 0.72
CA PHE A 33 22.58 -3.70 1.56
C PHE A 33 22.37 -4.08 3.03
N PRO A 34 23.30 -3.74 3.95
CA PRO A 34 23.10 -3.97 5.38
C PRO A 34 21.77 -3.36 5.88
N GLY A 35 20.90 -4.18 6.48
CA GLY A 35 19.57 -3.76 6.94
C GLY A 35 18.48 -3.71 5.85
N SER A 36 18.79 -4.10 4.60
CA SER A 36 17.80 -4.14 3.50
C SER A 36 16.68 -5.17 3.69
N ASP A 37 16.82 -6.08 4.66
CA ASP A 37 15.84 -7.06 5.12
C ASP A 37 15.01 -6.58 6.32
N HIS A 38 15.28 -5.38 6.83
CA HIS A 38 14.49 -4.77 7.90
C HIS A 38 13.18 -4.19 7.35
N PHE A 39 12.08 -4.57 8.00
CA PHE A 39 10.74 -4.08 7.70
C PHE A 39 10.07 -3.64 9.00
N PRO A 40 9.79 -2.34 9.19
CA PRO A 40 9.13 -1.86 10.40
C PRO A 40 7.73 -2.47 10.56
N ALA A 41 7.46 -3.08 11.72
CA ALA A 41 6.15 -3.65 12.04
C ALA A 41 5.05 -2.58 12.07
N ASP A 42 5.39 -1.37 12.53
CA ASP A 42 4.54 -0.18 12.47
C ASP A 42 5.30 0.98 11.81
N ARG A 43 4.97 1.28 10.55
CA ARG A 43 5.54 2.42 9.83
C ARG A 43 5.08 3.78 10.38
N LYS A 44 3.99 3.83 11.14
CA LYS A 44 3.57 5.08 11.78
C LYS A 44 4.49 5.45 12.94
N SER A 45 5.06 4.47 13.64
CA SER A 45 5.84 4.68 14.87
C SER A 45 7.22 4.00 14.83
N TRP A 46 7.86 3.94 13.66
CA TRP A 46 9.08 3.13 13.47
C TRP A 46 10.28 3.65 14.27
N MET A 47 10.41 4.95 14.57
CA MET A 47 11.54 5.47 15.34
C MET A 47 11.52 4.96 16.79
N SER A 48 10.33 4.66 17.32
CA SER A 48 10.20 4.07 18.66
C SER A 48 10.85 2.69 18.79
N ALA A 49 10.89 1.93 17.68
CA ALA A 49 11.51 0.60 17.64
C ALA A 49 13.03 0.64 17.50
N LEU A 50 13.61 1.81 17.22
CA LEU A 50 15.05 1.99 16.97
C LEU A 50 15.87 2.41 18.20
N GLY A 51 15.28 2.40 19.40
CA GLY A 51 15.95 2.82 20.63
C GLY A 51 16.21 4.34 20.68
N PRO A 52 15.18 5.16 20.95
CA PRO A 52 15.30 6.62 20.95
C PRO A 52 16.38 7.22 21.84
N GLY A 53 16.79 6.51 22.90
CA GLY A 53 17.84 6.95 23.84
C GLY A 53 19.27 6.83 23.30
N GLU A 54 19.48 6.03 22.25
CA GLU A 54 20.81 5.77 21.68
C GLU A 54 20.91 6.25 20.23
N LEU A 55 19.79 6.29 19.51
CA LEU A 55 19.72 6.70 18.12
C LEU A 55 20.00 8.20 17.96
N ARG A 56 21.14 8.54 17.35
CA ARG A 56 21.49 9.94 17.01
C ARG A 56 20.84 10.36 15.70
N LEU A 57 20.44 11.63 15.61
CA LEU A 57 19.76 12.16 14.42
C LEU A 57 20.58 12.02 13.12
N HIS A 58 21.91 12.03 13.21
CA HIS A 58 22.79 11.84 12.06
C HIS A 58 22.89 10.39 11.56
N GLN A 59 22.42 9.41 12.32
CA GLN A 59 22.43 7.98 11.94
C GLN A 59 21.17 7.58 11.15
N ILE A 60 20.18 8.47 11.09
CA ILE A 60 18.89 8.19 10.47
C ILE A 60 18.97 8.57 8.99
N VAL A 61 18.59 7.63 8.12
CA VAL A 61 18.22 7.94 6.74
C VAL A 61 16.74 8.26 6.69
N TRP A 62 16.43 9.55 6.61
CA TRP A 62 15.09 10.11 6.65
C TRP A 62 14.36 9.82 5.34
N PRO A 63 13.27 9.03 5.37
CA PRO A 63 12.41 8.86 4.21
C PRO A 63 11.68 10.18 3.95
N GLY A 64 12.00 10.81 2.84
CA GLY A 64 11.48 12.12 2.45
C GLY A 64 10.50 12.05 1.29
N THR A 65 9.64 13.05 1.23
CA THR A 65 8.70 13.27 0.12
C THR A 65 9.08 14.56 -0.58
N HIS A 66 8.96 14.57 -1.91
CA HIS A 66 9.11 15.76 -2.73
C HIS A 66 7.72 16.33 -3.07
N ASP A 67 7.58 17.65 -2.98
CA ASP A 67 6.32 18.41 -3.10
C ASP A 67 5.13 17.72 -2.39
N SER A 68 5.28 17.54 -1.08
CA SER A 68 4.48 16.66 -0.23
C SER A 68 2.97 16.92 -0.34
N ALA A 69 2.53 18.17 -0.29
CA ALA A 69 1.11 18.52 -0.15
C ALA A 69 0.34 18.66 -1.50
N THR A 70 0.76 17.90 -2.52
CA THR A 70 0.23 17.96 -3.89
C THR A 70 -0.87 16.93 -4.20
N ASP A 71 -1.38 16.19 -3.22
CA ASP A 71 -2.36 15.10 -3.40
C ASP A 71 -3.67 15.53 -4.06
N SER A 72 -4.07 16.77 -3.77
CA SER A 72 -5.31 17.40 -4.23
C SER A 72 -5.06 18.58 -5.18
N ILE A 73 -3.83 18.75 -5.68
CA ILE A 73 -3.44 19.90 -6.51
C ILE A 73 -4.21 19.97 -7.82
N GLY A 74 -4.57 21.17 -8.26
CA GLY A 74 -5.21 21.39 -9.56
C GLY A 74 -6.55 20.64 -9.75
N ILE A 75 -7.00 20.60 -11.01
CA ILE A 75 -8.27 19.99 -11.41
C ILE A 75 -8.03 18.50 -11.73
N PRO A 76 -8.85 17.57 -11.19
CA PRO A 76 -8.75 16.15 -11.51
C PRO A 76 -8.73 15.92 -13.03
N CYS A 77 -7.84 15.05 -13.51
CA CYS A 77 -7.68 14.67 -14.92
C CYS A 77 -7.28 15.78 -15.91
N ILE A 78 -7.36 17.07 -15.54
CA ILE A 78 -6.99 18.18 -16.42
C ILE A 78 -5.59 18.69 -16.09
N THR A 79 -5.40 19.29 -14.92
CA THR A 79 -4.12 19.92 -14.55
C THR A 79 -3.35 19.13 -13.51
N ARG A 80 -4.04 18.36 -12.66
CA ARG A 80 -3.44 17.53 -11.61
C ARG A 80 -2.35 16.56 -12.10
N PRO A 81 -2.51 15.84 -13.22
CA PRO A 81 -1.49 14.90 -13.68
C PRO A 81 -0.11 15.55 -13.94
N PHE A 82 -0.05 16.86 -14.14
CA PHE A 82 1.16 17.62 -14.44
C PHE A 82 1.87 18.20 -13.22
N ALA A 83 1.26 18.17 -12.03
CA ALA A 83 1.86 18.73 -10.82
C ALA A 83 1.65 17.89 -9.54
N LYS A 84 0.88 16.80 -9.60
CA LYS A 84 0.73 15.90 -8.46
C LYS A 84 2.02 15.09 -8.29
N CYS A 85 2.69 15.27 -7.15
CA CYS A 85 3.93 14.56 -6.78
C CYS A 85 3.68 13.51 -5.68
N GLN A 86 2.62 13.66 -4.87
CA GLN A 86 2.23 12.67 -3.86
C GLN A 86 0.79 12.21 -4.03
N SER A 87 0.50 10.95 -3.70
CA SER A 87 -0.86 10.39 -3.77
C SER A 87 -1.64 10.49 -2.46
N PHE A 88 -0.94 10.48 -1.33
CA PHE A 88 -1.50 10.53 0.02
C PHE A 88 -1.52 11.97 0.54
N SER A 89 -2.44 12.28 1.47
CA SER A 89 -2.34 13.52 2.24
C SER A 89 -1.05 13.57 3.04
N VAL A 90 -0.70 14.73 3.59
CA VAL A 90 0.48 14.88 4.46
C VAL A 90 0.42 13.90 5.65
N TYR A 91 -0.74 13.80 6.31
CA TYR A 91 -0.92 12.80 7.37
C TYR A 91 -0.74 11.36 6.86
N GLY A 92 -1.25 11.02 5.68
CA GLY A 92 -1.07 9.70 5.07
C GLY A 92 0.40 9.39 4.75
N GLN A 93 1.17 10.37 4.29
CA GLN A 93 2.62 10.23 4.06
C GLN A 93 3.37 9.95 5.36
N LEU A 94 3.04 10.67 6.44
CA LEU A 94 3.60 10.45 7.77
C LEU A 94 3.23 9.06 8.32
N CYS A 95 1.98 8.62 8.16
CA CYS A 95 1.55 7.26 8.55
C CYS A 95 2.22 6.16 7.74
N LEU A 96 2.53 6.41 6.47
CA LEU A 96 3.29 5.50 5.63
C LEU A 96 4.77 5.40 6.07
N GLY A 97 5.24 6.35 6.87
CA GLY A 97 6.56 6.35 7.50
C GLY A 97 7.51 7.44 7.01
N ALA A 98 7.05 8.38 6.17
CA ALA A 98 7.83 9.56 5.83
C ALA A 98 8.13 10.41 7.07
N ARG A 99 9.35 10.95 7.16
CA ARG A 99 9.77 11.86 8.23
C ARG A 99 10.40 13.15 7.71
N LEU A 100 10.50 13.31 6.39
CA LEU A 100 10.80 14.59 5.77
C LEU A 100 9.69 15.00 4.79
N LEU A 101 9.16 16.20 5.00
CA LEU A 101 8.13 16.82 4.19
C LEU A 101 8.71 18.05 3.51
N ASP A 102 8.56 18.10 2.19
CA ASP A 102 8.99 19.18 1.34
C ASP A 102 7.77 19.89 0.76
N VAL A 103 7.43 21.06 1.29
CA VAL A 103 6.18 21.76 0.98
C VAL A 103 6.49 23.12 0.38
N ARG A 104 5.91 23.35 -0.79
CA ARG A 104 5.95 24.62 -1.52
C ARG A 104 4.78 25.49 -1.13
N VAL A 105 5.04 26.75 -0.83
CA VAL A 105 4.00 27.74 -0.55
C VAL A 105 4.15 28.97 -1.44
N GLN A 106 3.05 29.68 -1.65
CA GLN A 106 3.02 31.00 -2.28
C GLN A 106 2.45 32.06 -1.32
N LYS A 107 2.52 33.33 -1.71
CA LYS A 107 2.23 34.50 -0.85
C LYS A 107 0.93 34.46 -0.05
N ASP A 108 -0.12 33.78 -0.54
CA ASP A 108 -1.42 33.64 0.13
C ASP A 108 -1.49 32.45 1.10
N ARG A 109 -0.33 31.86 1.46
CA ARG A 109 -0.18 30.66 2.30
C ARG A 109 -0.87 29.43 1.73
N ARG A 110 -1.08 29.37 0.41
CA ARG A 110 -1.53 28.15 -0.25
C ARG A 110 -0.34 27.31 -0.66
N VAL A 111 -0.52 26.00 -0.56
CA VAL A 111 0.43 25.06 -1.15
C VAL A 111 0.37 25.20 -2.67
N CYS A 112 1.52 25.20 -3.32
CA CYS A 112 1.64 25.25 -4.78
C CYS A 112 2.60 24.18 -5.32
N HIS A 113 2.64 24.04 -6.64
CA HIS A 113 3.73 23.41 -7.37
C HIS A 113 3.67 23.98 -8.79
N GLY A 114 4.69 24.75 -9.17
CA GLY A 114 4.64 25.62 -10.34
C GLY A 114 3.52 26.67 -10.24
N SER A 115 2.66 26.74 -11.26
CA SER A 115 1.51 27.67 -11.29
C SER A 115 0.23 27.12 -10.67
N LEU A 116 0.22 25.84 -10.27
CA LEU A 116 -0.95 25.18 -9.73
C LEU A 116 -0.96 25.27 -8.21
N VAL A 117 -2.15 25.50 -7.67
CA VAL A 117 -2.39 25.60 -6.23
C VAL A 117 -3.17 24.39 -5.73
N SER A 118 -2.95 24.09 -4.45
CA SER A 118 -3.64 23.07 -3.68
C SER A 118 -4.41 23.77 -2.54
N TYR A 119 -4.45 23.15 -1.36
CA TYR A 119 -5.09 23.68 -0.15
C TYR A 119 -4.18 24.63 0.66
N PRO A 120 -4.73 25.39 1.62
CA PRO A 120 -3.94 26.21 2.55
C PRO A 120 -2.93 25.39 3.35
N VAL A 121 -1.77 25.96 3.62
CA VAL A 121 -0.71 25.33 4.42
C VAL A 121 -1.17 24.99 5.84
N ASP A 122 -2.19 25.66 6.36
CA ASP A 122 -2.83 25.33 7.64
C ASP A 122 -3.18 23.84 7.76
N ARG A 123 -3.70 23.24 6.67
CA ARG A 123 -4.03 21.81 6.62
C ARG A 123 -2.80 20.92 6.74
N VAL A 124 -1.67 21.33 6.15
CA VAL A 124 -0.38 20.63 6.30
C VAL A 124 0.05 20.65 7.77
N LEU A 125 -0.03 21.82 8.40
CA LEU A 125 0.37 21.98 9.80
C LEU A 125 -0.54 21.21 10.75
N ASP A 126 -1.85 21.16 10.48
CA ASP A 126 -2.81 20.37 11.25
C ASP A 126 -2.54 18.86 11.12
N ASP A 127 -2.24 18.38 9.91
CA ASP A 127 -1.86 16.97 9.67
C ASP A 127 -0.56 16.60 10.42
N VAL A 128 0.44 17.48 10.42
CA VAL A 128 1.70 17.30 11.18
C VAL A 128 1.42 17.27 12.69
N LYS A 129 0.65 18.23 13.21
CA LYS A 129 0.29 18.27 14.64
C LYS A 129 -0.44 17.01 15.08
N ARG A 130 -1.46 16.60 14.33
CA ARG A 130 -2.21 15.38 14.59
C ARG A 130 -1.27 14.18 14.67
N PHE A 131 -0.36 14.04 13.71
CA PHE A 131 0.62 12.96 13.72
C PHE A 131 1.52 13.00 14.96
N LEU A 132 2.00 14.19 15.34
CA LEU A 132 2.81 14.35 16.55
C LEU A 132 2.00 14.07 17.82
N GLU A 133 0.73 14.46 17.92
CA GLU A 133 -0.13 14.18 19.07
C GLU A 133 -0.41 12.67 19.22
N GLU A 134 -0.52 11.95 18.11
CA GLU A 134 -0.78 10.51 18.08
C GLU A 134 0.48 9.65 18.25
N THR A 135 1.67 10.26 18.27
CA THR A 135 2.96 9.56 18.39
C THR A 135 3.80 10.12 19.54
N LYS A 136 4.82 9.37 20.01
CA LYS A 136 5.65 9.79 21.16
C LYS A 136 7.09 10.15 20.81
N HIS A 137 7.72 9.40 19.92
CA HIS A 137 9.15 9.50 19.62
C HIS A 137 9.46 9.95 18.19
N GLU A 138 8.43 10.18 17.37
CA GLU A 138 8.60 10.47 15.95
C GLU A 138 8.96 11.94 15.72
N LEU A 139 9.98 12.16 14.89
CA LEU A 139 10.47 13.49 14.51
C LEU A 139 10.07 13.80 13.08
N VAL A 140 9.70 15.04 12.80
CA VAL A 140 9.37 15.49 11.44
C VAL A 140 10.35 16.58 11.03
N VAL A 141 11.06 16.35 9.93
CA VAL A 141 11.80 17.40 9.22
C VAL A 141 10.83 18.06 8.26
N LEU A 142 10.52 19.33 8.52
CA LEU A 142 9.56 20.10 7.75
C LEU A 142 10.29 21.20 6.99
N GLU A 143 10.41 21.01 5.68
CA GLU A 143 10.90 22.02 4.75
C GLU A 143 9.70 22.77 4.17
N LEU A 144 9.59 24.05 4.50
CA LEU A 144 8.63 24.97 3.90
C LEU A 144 9.42 26.02 3.13
N ARG A 145 9.29 26.01 1.81
CA ARG A 145 9.95 27.00 0.95
C ARG A 145 8.98 27.58 -0.07
N THR A 146 9.28 28.79 -0.51
CA THR A 146 8.51 29.44 -1.55
C THR A 146 8.91 28.89 -2.91
N GLU A 147 7.91 28.60 -3.75
CA GLU A 147 8.13 28.10 -5.10
C GLU A 147 8.84 29.15 -5.98
N PHE A 148 9.65 28.69 -6.93
CA PHE A 148 10.37 29.61 -7.81
C PHE A 148 9.40 30.52 -8.58
N GLY A 149 9.66 31.83 -8.58
CA GLY A 149 8.80 32.84 -9.20
C GLY A 149 7.62 33.30 -8.34
N HIS A 150 7.54 32.86 -7.08
CA HIS A 150 6.55 33.34 -6.10
C HIS A 150 7.21 34.17 -4.99
N GLU A 151 6.39 34.95 -4.28
CA GLU A 151 6.80 35.73 -3.11
C GLU A 151 6.55 34.97 -1.81
N ASP A 152 7.45 35.13 -0.85
CA ASP A 152 7.28 34.58 0.50
C ASP A 152 5.98 35.10 1.14
N PRO A 153 5.23 34.26 1.88
CA PRO A 153 4.08 34.75 2.61
C PRO A 153 4.49 35.79 3.67
N PRO A 154 3.71 36.89 3.84
CA PRO A 154 4.04 37.91 4.83
C PRO A 154 3.96 37.33 6.25
N ASP A 155 4.95 37.66 7.09
CA ASP A 155 5.07 37.20 8.48
C ASP A 155 4.98 35.66 8.64
N PHE A 156 5.44 34.90 7.64
CA PHE A 156 5.29 33.45 7.64
C PHE A 156 6.08 32.76 8.77
N ASP A 157 7.22 33.32 9.14
CA ASP A 157 8.03 32.91 10.28
C ASP A 157 7.23 32.95 11.60
N LYS A 158 6.54 34.08 11.86
CA LYS A 158 5.68 34.24 13.04
C LYS A 158 4.52 33.27 13.01
N PHE A 159 3.88 33.13 11.85
CA PHE A 159 2.81 32.15 11.66
C PHE A 159 3.27 30.73 11.99
N LEU A 160 4.46 30.31 11.56
CA LEU A 160 4.98 28.97 11.88
C LEU A 160 5.30 28.80 13.36
N VAL A 161 5.85 29.82 14.01
CA VAL A 161 6.09 29.80 15.46
C VAL A 161 4.78 29.75 16.24
N GLU A 162 3.76 30.52 15.87
CA GLU A 162 2.44 30.48 16.49
C GLU A 162 1.77 29.11 16.33
N ARG A 163 1.97 28.46 15.18
CA ARG A 163 1.34 27.16 14.90
C ARG A 163 2.11 26.03 15.54
N LEU A 164 3.43 25.94 15.40
CA LEU A 164 4.23 24.78 15.80
C LEU A 164 5.12 25.00 17.02
N GLY A 165 5.14 26.19 17.61
CA GLY A 165 6.15 26.64 18.58
C GLY A 165 6.56 25.62 19.65
N ASP A 166 5.59 24.93 20.26
CA ASP A 166 5.86 23.93 21.30
C ASP A 166 6.57 22.68 20.78
N PHE A 167 6.44 22.38 19.49
CA PHE A 167 7.09 21.27 18.81
C PHE A 167 8.38 21.66 18.10
N LEU A 168 8.67 22.95 17.88
CA LEU A 168 9.85 23.38 17.12
C LEU A 168 11.14 23.12 17.91
N ILE A 169 12.09 22.42 17.27
CA ILE A 169 13.45 22.27 17.77
C ILE A 169 14.25 23.51 17.33
N PRO A 170 14.84 24.28 18.27
CA PRO A 170 15.67 25.42 17.92
C PRO A 170 16.83 25.00 17.03
N HIS A 171 17.16 25.82 16.04
CA HIS A 171 18.33 25.57 15.21
C HIS A 171 19.60 25.71 16.04
N ASP A 172 20.30 24.61 16.18
CA ASP A 172 21.58 24.47 16.88
C ASP A 172 22.38 23.45 16.06
N GLU A 173 23.58 23.80 15.60
CA GLU A 173 24.40 22.86 14.82
C GLU A 173 24.75 21.60 15.63
N ALA A 174 24.70 21.67 16.96
CA ALA A 174 24.85 20.51 17.83
C ALA A 174 23.62 19.59 17.85
N VAL A 175 22.48 19.99 17.26
CA VAL A 175 21.26 19.16 17.22
C VAL A 175 21.50 17.83 16.51
N PHE A 176 22.34 17.81 15.47
CA PHE A 176 22.60 16.59 14.70
C PHE A 176 23.35 15.52 15.50
N ALA A 177 24.10 15.92 16.53
CA ALA A 177 24.80 15.01 17.44
C ALA A 177 23.91 14.48 18.58
N LYS A 178 22.75 15.09 18.81
CA LYS A 178 21.80 14.69 19.86
C LYS A 178 21.09 13.39 19.50
N THR A 179 20.69 12.65 20.52
CA THR A 179 19.80 11.49 20.36
C THR A 179 18.37 11.93 20.10
N VAL A 180 17.52 11.01 19.62
CA VAL A 180 16.07 11.27 19.52
C VAL A 180 15.50 11.68 20.88
N ALA A 181 15.91 11.01 21.96
CA ALA A 181 15.44 11.33 23.31
C ALA A 181 15.86 12.74 23.77
N ASP A 182 17.07 13.19 23.44
CA ASP A 182 17.60 14.51 23.86
C ASP A 182 16.82 15.70 23.30
N VAL A 183 16.15 15.52 22.15
CA VAL A 183 15.39 16.59 21.50
C VAL A 183 13.91 16.62 21.90
N LEU A 184 13.40 15.55 22.50
CA LEU A 184 12.03 15.49 23.02
C LEU A 184 11.81 16.47 24.18
N PRO A 185 10.61 17.05 24.34
CA PRO A 185 9.37 16.79 23.58
C PRO A 185 9.25 17.57 22.26
N ARG A 186 10.25 18.38 21.90
CA ARG A 186 10.28 19.09 20.61
C ARG A 186 10.59 18.09 19.51
N ARG A 187 9.88 18.18 18.39
CA ARG A 187 9.82 17.11 17.38
C ARG A 187 9.86 17.59 15.93
N VAL A 188 9.90 18.90 15.69
CA VAL A 188 9.95 19.45 14.33
C VAL A 188 11.27 20.16 14.06
N VAL A 189 11.97 19.74 13.00
CA VAL A 189 13.21 20.37 12.52
C VAL A 189 12.97 21.08 11.19
N CYS A 190 13.39 22.34 11.06
CA CYS A 190 13.12 23.17 9.88
C CYS A 190 14.39 23.63 9.14
N CYS A 191 15.35 22.74 8.87
CA CYS A 191 16.59 23.11 8.16
C CYS A 191 17.06 22.01 7.20
N LEU A 192 17.21 22.36 5.92
CA LEU A 192 17.67 21.45 4.87
C LEU A 192 18.62 22.17 3.90
N ARG A 193 19.60 21.43 3.34
CA ARG A 193 20.35 21.83 2.15
C ARG A 193 20.24 20.74 1.09
N ASP A 194 20.09 21.13 -0.17
CA ASP A 194 20.03 20.21 -1.30
C ASP A 194 20.85 20.72 -2.49
N HIS A 195 21.29 19.77 -3.32
CA HIS A 195 21.91 20.04 -4.62
C HIS A 195 21.43 18.94 -5.56
N TRP A 196 20.58 19.29 -6.53
CA TRP A 196 19.99 18.34 -7.47
C TRP A 196 20.06 18.88 -8.91
N ILE A 197 19.96 17.97 -9.88
CA ILE A 197 19.89 18.33 -11.30
C ILE A 197 18.49 18.13 -11.85
N ASP A 198 18.04 19.11 -12.64
CA ASP A 198 16.78 19.07 -13.37
C ASP A 198 16.95 18.25 -14.64
N THR A 199 16.47 17.00 -14.62
CA THR A 199 16.54 16.10 -15.76
C THR A 199 15.47 15.02 -15.68
N ASP A 200 14.94 14.60 -16.83
CA ASP A 200 14.00 13.47 -16.96
C ASP A 200 14.69 12.15 -17.35
N LEU A 201 16.02 12.18 -17.47
CA LEU A 201 16.90 11.08 -17.81
C LEU A 201 17.29 10.30 -16.54
N PRO A 202 16.82 9.05 -16.37
CA PRO A 202 16.86 8.38 -15.06
C PRO A 202 18.25 7.89 -14.64
N MET A 203 19.08 7.39 -15.56
CA MET A 203 20.45 6.96 -15.22
C MET A 203 21.32 8.19 -14.94
N THR A 204 21.16 9.23 -15.75
CA THR A 204 21.85 10.50 -15.56
C THR A 204 21.54 11.11 -14.18
N LYS A 205 20.25 11.14 -13.77
CA LYS A 205 19.85 11.57 -12.42
C LYS A 205 20.47 10.67 -11.34
N PHE A 206 20.40 9.34 -11.52
CA PHE A 206 20.93 8.36 -10.57
C PHE A 206 22.44 8.52 -10.32
N GLU A 207 23.24 8.59 -11.39
CA GLU A 207 24.70 8.75 -11.28
C GLU A 207 25.08 10.12 -10.73
N ASN A 208 24.36 11.18 -11.12
CA ASN A 208 24.59 12.51 -10.57
C ASN A 208 24.35 12.54 -9.06
N ASN A 209 23.24 11.95 -8.60
CA ASN A 209 22.93 11.83 -7.18
C ASN A 209 24.03 11.09 -6.42
N LEU A 210 24.54 9.97 -6.94
CA LEU A 210 25.66 9.24 -6.32
C LEU A 210 26.95 10.07 -6.28
N ARG A 211 27.26 10.79 -7.37
CA ARG A 211 28.44 11.67 -7.44
C ARG A 211 28.35 12.81 -6.43
N ARG A 212 27.22 13.53 -6.39
CA ARG A 212 26.99 14.65 -5.47
C ARG A 212 26.98 14.21 -4.01
N LEU A 213 26.41 13.03 -3.73
CA LEU A 213 26.51 12.41 -2.41
C LEU A 213 27.98 12.13 -2.04
N GLY A 214 28.77 11.62 -2.98
CA GLY A 214 30.22 11.39 -2.82
C GLY A 214 31.08 12.66 -2.70
N GLU A 215 30.52 13.86 -2.91
CA GLU A 215 31.17 15.14 -2.65
C GLU A 215 30.90 15.65 -1.22
N GLN A 216 29.89 15.10 -0.53
CA GLN A 216 29.53 15.55 0.83
C GLN A 216 30.45 14.99 1.91
N ASN A 217 30.56 15.69 3.02
CA ASN A 217 31.11 15.14 4.25
C ASN A 217 30.18 14.04 4.82
N PRO A 218 30.72 13.07 5.59
CA PRO A 218 29.91 12.11 6.35
C PRO A 218 28.84 12.80 7.19
N ALA A 219 27.66 12.20 7.31
CA ALA A 219 26.51 12.79 8.00
C ALA A 219 26.84 13.22 9.44
N ALA A 220 27.65 12.41 10.15
CA ALA A 220 28.12 12.70 11.51
C ALA A 220 28.99 13.96 11.64
N LYS A 221 29.54 14.48 10.53
CA LYS A 221 30.40 15.68 10.49
C LYS A 221 29.69 16.90 9.93
N ARG A 222 28.38 16.81 9.62
CA ARG A 222 27.60 17.91 9.04
C ARG A 222 26.69 18.54 10.09
N GLY A 223 26.66 19.86 10.11
CA GLY A 223 25.64 20.66 10.81
C GLY A 223 24.41 20.93 9.95
N TYR A 224 24.11 20.07 8.97
CA TYR A 224 22.95 20.23 8.07
C TYR A 224 22.49 18.88 7.52
N PHE A 225 21.19 18.78 7.21
CA PHE A 225 20.63 17.68 6.42
C PHE A 225 20.97 17.87 4.93
N TYR A 226 21.51 16.83 4.30
CA TYR A 226 21.70 16.79 2.85
C TYR A 226 20.68 15.87 2.20
N ARG A 227 19.87 16.43 1.30
CA ARG A 227 18.84 15.70 0.55
C ARG A 227 19.36 15.18 -0.79
N VAL A 228 19.19 13.88 -0.97
CA VAL A 228 19.24 13.22 -2.27
C VAL A 228 17.81 13.05 -2.77
N GLU A 229 17.54 13.56 -3.97
CA GLU A 229 16.22 13.51 -4.57
C GLU A 229 16.15 12.45 -5.67
N ASN A 230 15.46 11.35 -5.39
CA ASN A 230 15.23 10.23 -6.28
C ASN A 230 13.96 10.42 -7.15
N THR A 231 13.85 11.60 -7.74
CA THR A 231 12.76 11.99 -8.66
C THR A 231 13.38 12.50 -9.96
N ALA A 232 12.78 12.10 -11.08
CA ALA A 232 13.11 12.63 -12.41
C ALA A 232 12.12 13.74 -12.77
N THR A 233 12.62 14.85 -13.33
CA THR A 233 11.85 16.08 -13.51
C THR A 233 11.47 16.26 -14.97
N PRO A 234 10.17 16.41 -15.31
CA PRO A 234 9.72 16.63 -16.68
C PRO A 234 10.43 17.82 -17.35
N GLN A 235 10.96 17.64 -18.57
CA GLN A 235 11.58 18.72 -19.35
C GLN A 235 10.58 19.41 -20.28
N ALA A 236 10.72 20.73 -20.42
CA ALA A 236 9.78 21.60 -21.14
C ALA A 236 9.78 21.42 -22.68
N ASP A 237 10.79 20.76 -23.24
CA ASP A 237 10.87 20.45 -24.67
C ASP A 237 10.01 19.25 -25.09
N ASN A 238 9.34 18.61 -24.11
CA ASN A 238 8.47 17.45 -24.31
C ASN A 238 6.99 17.85 -24.15
N PRO A 239 6.13 17.65 -25.18
CA PRO A 239 4.73 18.05 -25.09
C PRO A 239 3.99 17.20 -24.05
N VAL A 240 3.61 17.85 -22.94
CA VAL A 240 2.62 17.39 -21.96
C VAL A 240 3.00 16.06 -21.31
N VAL A 241 3.93 16.12 -20.34
CA VAL A 241 4.36 14.94 -19.59
C VAL A 241 3.81 14.98 -18.17
N CYS A 242 2.99 13.99 -17.83
CA CYS A 242 2.52 13.80 -16.46
C CYS A 242 3.69 13.45 -15.53
N VAL A 243 3.66 13.92 -14.28
CA VAL A 243 4.74 13.69 -13.29
C VAL A 243 4.95 12.21 -13.04
N ARG A 244 3.86 11.45 -12.82
CA ARG A 244 3.92 10.03 -12.42
C ARG A 244 4.66 9.13 -13.41
N PRO A 245 4.44 9.17 -14.74
CA PRO A 245 5.26 8.45 -15.71
C PRO A 245 6.74 8.84 -15.74
N VAL A 246 7.12 10.08 -15.39
CA VAL A 246 8.52 10.54 -15.35
C VAL A 246 9.20 10.08 -14.08
N THR A 247 8.56 10.29 -12.93
CA THR A 247 9.05 9.77 -11.66
C THR A 247 9.21 8.26 -11.68
N GLY A 248 8.26 7.53 -12.28
CA GLY A 248 8.31 6.07 -12.41
C GLY A 248 9.53 5.53 -13.17
N ARG A 249 10.31 6.39 -13.84
CA ARG A 249 11.55 6.01 -14.52
C ARG A 249 12.69 5.71 -13.54
N ILE A 250 12.69 6.33 -12.34
CA ILE A 250 13.77 6.23 -11.36
C ILE A 250 13.30 5.74 -9.97
N ARG A 251 12.05 6.01 -9.59
CA ARG A 251 11.53 5.77 -8.23
C ARG A 251 11.81 4.36 -7.68
N GLN A 252 11.59 3.34 -8.50
CA GLN A 252 11.75 1.94 -8.12
C GLN A 252 13.19 1.51 -7.78
N TYR A 253 14.19 2.37 -8.05
CA TYR A 253 15.60 2.08 -7.83
C TYR A 253 16.14 2.65 -6.52
N ALA A 254 15.29 3.01 -5.56
CA ALA A 254 15.74 3.53 -4.26
C ALA A 254 16.64 2.53 -3.50
N ARG A 255 16.24 1.25 -3.42
CA ARG A 255 17.10 0.20 -2.83
C ARG A 255 18.41 0.01 -3.58
N LEU A 256 18.37 0.06 -4.92
CA LEU A 256 19.58 0.02 -5.74
C LEU A 256 20.49 1.20 -5.45
N PHE A 257 19.93 2.41 -5.27
CA PHE A 257 20.68 3.61 -4.94
C PHE A 257 21.46 3.45 -3.63
N ILE A 258 20.79 2.99 -2.57
CA ILE A 258 21.42 2.73 -1.27
C ILE A 258 22.50 1.65 -1.39
N SER A 259 22.20 0.53 -2.07
CA SER A 259 23.18 -0.53 -2.34
C SER A 259 24.43 -0.01 -3.08
N GLN A 260 24.26 0.86 -4.08
CA GLN A 260 25.38 1.48 -4.78
C GLN A 260 26.16 2.46 -3.90
N ALA A 261 25.50 3.18 -2.98
CA ALA A 261 26.17 4.04 -2.01
C ALA A 261 27.09 3.22 -1.08
N PHE A 262 26.67 2.04 -0.62
CA PHE A 262 27.53 1.10 0.12
C PHE A 262 28.71 0.63 -0.69
N LYS A 263 28.46 0.14 -1.92
CA LYS A 263 29.52 -0.38 -2.79
C LYS A 263 30.58 0.67 -3.10
N LYS A 264 30.19 1.96 -3.10
CA LYS A 264 31.10 3.09 -3.31
C LYS A 264 31.71 3.64 -2.02
N GLY A 265 31.36 3.10 -0.84
CA GLY A 265 31.87 3.57 0.45
C GLY A 265 31.43 4.99 0.81
N ILE A 266 30.22 5.37 0.41
CA ILE A 266 29.65 6.71 0.63
C ILE A 266 28.28 6.68 1.34
N ALA A 267 27.83 5.51 1.80
CA ALA A 267 26.56 5.33 2.51
C ALA A 267 26.49 6.18 3.80
N ASP A 268 27.61 6.37 4.49
CA ASP A 268 27.76 7.21 5.68
C ASP A 268 27.48 8.71 5.45
N ARG A 269 27.34 9.13 4.18
CA ARG A 269 26.99 10.50 3.76
C ARG A 269 25.50 10.64 3.49
N LEU A 270 24.78 9.54 3.28
CA LEU A 270 23.35 9.53 3.02
C LEU A 270 22.63 9.85 4.33
N GLN A 271 21.67 10.77 4.25
CA GLN A 271 20.90 11.18 5.43
C GLN A 271 19.46 11.46 5.05
N VAL A 272 19.19 12.13 3.93
CA VAL A 272 17.82 12.26 3.44
C VAL A 272 17.75 11.66 2.05
N LEU A 273 16.85 10.71 1.86
CA LEU A 273 16.45 10.23 0.53
C LEU A 273 14.99 10.64 0.31
N SER A 274 14.71 11.43 -0.71
CA SER A 274 13.37 11.94 -1.01
C SER A 274 12.88 11.44 -2.36
N ALA A 275 11.58 11.18 -2.49
CA ALA A 275 10.98 10.78 -3.75
C ALA A 275 9.54 11.30 -3.92
N ASP A 276 9.12 11.35 -5.17
CA ASP A 276 7.73 11.48 -5.57
C ASP A 276 7.00 10.14 -5.43
N PHE A 277 5.74 10.18 -5.00
CA PHE A 277 4.85 9.03 -4.87
C PHE A 277 5.45 7.90 -4.04
N ILE A 278 5.91 8.22 -2.83
CA ILE A 278 6.51 7.22 -1.93
C ILE A 278 5.55 6.04 -1.68
N ASP A 279 6.13 4.88 -1.41
CA ASP A 279 5.46 3.64 -1.05
C ASP A 279 6.16 2.98 0.15
N GLY A 280 5.62 1.86 0.63
CA GLY A 280 6.18 1.15 1.79
C GLY A 280 7.61 0.67 1.57
N ASP A 281 7.93 0.16 0.38
CA ASP A 281 9.29 -0.34 0.07
C ASP A 281 10.33 0.79 0.12
N PHE A 282 9.98 1.97 -0.39
CA PHE A 282 10.84 3.15 -0.27
C PHE A 282 11.15 3.52 1.19
N VAL A 283 10.11 3.50 2.05
CA VAL A 283 10.27 3.78 3.49
C VAL A 283 11.13 2.72 4.15
N ASP A 284 10.84 1.44 3.91
CA ASP A 284 11.57 0.32 4.50
C ASP A 284 13.06 0.35 4.10
N ALA A 285 13.34 0.70 2.84
CA ALA A 285 14.71 0.86 2.37
C ALA A 285 15.49 1.94 3.13
N CYS A 286 14.83 3.06 3.47
CA CYS A 286 15.44 4.14 4.24
C CYS A 286 15.59 3.77 5.73
N VAL A 287 14.55 3.16 6.33
CA VAL A 287 14.58 2.78 7.75
C VAL A 287 15.57 1.64 8.00
N GLY A 288 15.64 0.66 7.09
CA GLY A 288 16.58 -0.45 7.19
C GLY A 288 18.04 0.00 7.21
N GLU A 289 18.37 1.06 6.46
CA GLU A 289 19.70 1.65 6.50
C GLU A 289 20.09 2.18 7.89
N ALA A 290 19.14 2.83 8.59
CA ALA A 290 19.36 3.31 9.94
C ALA A 290 19.64 2.17 10.95
N THR A 291 19.13 0.96 10.68
CA THR A 291 19.36 -0.24 11.51
C THR A 291 20.64 -1.00 11.17
N GLY A 292 21.18 -0.81 9.97
CA GLY A 292 22.38 -1.49 9.47
C GLY A 292 23.71 -0.90 9.94
N VAL A 293 23.68 0.24 10.63
CA VAL A 293 24.86 0.87 11.24
C VAL A 293 25.13 0.22 12.59
N PRO A 294 26.24 -0.53 12.78
CA PRO A 294 26.58 -1.04 14.09
C PRO A 294 26.76 0.14 15.05
N ILE A 295 26.06 0.13 16.18
CA ILE A 295 26.40 0.96 17.35
C ILE A 295 27.69 0.36 17.93
N CYS A 296 28.81 0.58 17.25
CA CYS A 296 30.12 0.14 17.71
C CYS A 296 30.96 1.39 17.97
N ASP A 297 31.11 1.72 19.25
CA ASP A 297 32.26 2.44 19.74
C ASP A 297 33.54 1.79 19.18
N GLY A 298 34.32 2.56 18.42
CA GLY A 298 35.78 2.43 18.40
C GLY A 298 36.42 1.16 17.82
N VAL A 299 35.84 0.45 16.85
CA VAL A 299 36.59 -0.60 16.11
C VAL A 299 37.07 -0.07 14.76
N ARG A 300 38.40 -0.09 14.57
CA ARG A 300 39.12 0.38 13.39
C ARG A 300 38.57 -0.25 12.11
N ALA A 301 38.47 0.59 11.07
CA ALA A 301 38.29 0.17 9.69
C ALA A 301 39.37 -0.86 9.31
N GLY A 302 38.96 -2.10 9.09
CA GLY A 302 39.86 -3.18 8.69
C GLY A 302 39.21 -4.54 8.83
N GLU A 303 38.27 -4.84 7.93
CA GLU A 303 37.90 -6.16 7.40
C GLU A 303 36.44 -6.15 6.94
N VAL A 304 36.19 -5.47 5.82
CA VAL A 304 35.09 -5.86 4.92
C VAL A 304 35.80 -6.34 3.66
N THR A 305 35.81 -7.65 3.45
CA THR A 305 36.32 -8.25 2.21
C THR A 305 35.51 -7.73 1.02
N PRO A 306 36.16 -7.22 -0.05
CA PRO A 306 35.46 -6.65 -1.18
C PRO A 306 34.76 -7.77 -1.98
N ILE A 307 33.44 -7.68 -2.11
CA ILE A 307 32.71 -8.40 -3.16
C ILE A 307 33.16 -7.78 -4.49
N GLY A 308 33.75 -8.63 -5.35
CA GLY A 308 34.54 -8.24 -6.51
C GLY A 308 33.89 -7.22 -7.45
N ALA A 309 34.74 -6.33 -7.96
CA ALA A 309 34.39 -5.34 -8.97
C ALA A 309 33.89 -6.01 -10.28
N CYS A 310 32.78 -5.53 -10.83
CA CYS A 310 32.32 -5.90 -12.16
C CYS A 310 33.34 -5.45 -13.21
N GLY A 311 34.10 -6.40 -13.76
CA GLY A 311 35.00 -6.21 -14.89
C GLY A 311 34.27 -6.37 -16.24
N SER A 312 34.60 -5.49 -17.18
CA SER A 312 34.20 -5.45 -18.59
C SER A 312 34.59 -6.71 -19.39
N PRO A 313 33.81 -7.16 -20.40
CA PRO A 313 34.06 -8.42 -21.09
C PRO A 313 34.97 -8.26 -22.33
N SER A 314 36.06 -9.05 -22.37
CA SER A 314 36.82 -9.35 -23.59
C SER A 314 36.32 -10.65 -24.22
N TRP A 315 35.98 -10.59 -25.50
CA TRP A 315 35.53 -11.69 -26.35
C TRP A 315 36.67 -12.65 -26.76
N VAL A 316 36.50 -13.97 -26.60
CA VAL A 316 36.96 -15.02 -27.54
C VAL A 316 36.01 -16.23 -27.44
N GLY A 317 35.61 -16.78 -28.59
CA GLY A 317 34.46 -17.66 -28.77
C GLY A 317 34.61 -19.16 -28.45
N GLY A 318 33.46 -19.83 -28.47
CA GLY A 318 33.30 -21.28 -28.31
C GLY A 318 31.81 -21.67 -28.42
N ARG A 319 31.52 -22.59 -29.34
CA ARG A 319 30.23 -22.95 -29.96
C ARG A 319 29.36 -23.88 -29.09
N LEU A 320 28.01 -23.70 -29.16
CA LEU A 320 26.83 -24.60 -28.90
C LEU A 320 26.94 -25.66 -27.77
N GLU A 321 25.98 -25.89 -26.86
CA GLU A 321 24.53 -26.05 -27.04
C GLU A 321 23.87 -26.32 -25.66
N SER A 322 22.58 -26.00 -25.55
CA SER A 322 21.60 -26.48 -24.55
C SER A 322 21.80 -26.17 -23.06
N LEU A 323 21.21 -25.04 -22.65
CA LEU A 323 20.27 -24.99 -21.52
C LEU A 323 19.31 -23.82 -21.74
N ARG A 324 18.21 -24.09 -22.46
CA ARG A 324 17.02 -23.25 -22.39
C ARG A 324 16.42 -23.44 -21.00
N ARG A 325 16.32 -22.37 -20.20
CA ARG A 325 15.06 -22.05 -19.48
C ARG A 325 15.08 -20.65 -18.86
N PHE A 326 14.09 -19.88 -19.34
CA PHE A 326 13.39 -18.79 -18.68
C PHE A 326 14.15 -17.48 -18.36
N ARG A 327 14.28 -16.64 -19.39
CA ARG A 327 14.20 -15.17 -19.22
C ARG A 327 12.78 -14.82 -18.73
N ARG A 328 12.64 -14.13 -17.59
CA ARG A 328 11.41 -13.42 -17.22
C ARG A 328 11.69 -11.92 -17.28
N THR A 329 11.09 -11.26 -18.25
CA THR A 329 10.98 -9.82 -18.38
C THR A 329 10.03 -9.30 -17.30
N SER A 330 10.51 -8.53 -16.31
CA SER A 330 9.65 -7.86 -15.32
C SER A 330 9.06 -6.57 -15.91
N ASN A 331 7.87 -6.71 -16.48
CA ASN A 331 6.92 -5.60 -16.58
C ASN A 331 6.41 -5.32 -15.15
N ALA A 332 6.33 -4.05 -14.72
CA ALA A 332 5.64 -3.72 -13.47
C ALA A 332 4.15 -4.02 -13.65
N VAL A 333 3.69 -5.11 -13.04
CA VAL A 333 2.30 -5.55 -13.08
C VAL A 333 1.59 -4.91 -11.89
N LEU A 334 0.51 -4.16 -12.14
CA LEU A 334 -0.40 -3.71 -11.07
C LEU A 334 -0.86 -4.95 -10.28
N SER A 335 -0.95 -4.90 -8.96
CA SER A 335 -1.36 -6.05 -8.15
C SER A 335 -2.30 -5.66 -7.02
N THR A 336 -3.15 -6.60 -6.63
CA THR A 336 -4.06 -6.56 -5.49
C THR A 336 -3.51 -7.47 -4.39
N THR A 337 -3.58 -7.04 -3.14
CA THR A 337 -3.16 -7.82 -1.97
C THR A 337 -4.32 -8.63 -1.39
N PHE A 338 -4.14 -9.93 -1.18
CA PHE A 338 -5.02 -10.71 -0.32
C PHE A 338 -4.37 -10.87 1.05
N THR A 339 -4.98 -10.33 2.09
CA THR A 339 -4.58 -10.61 3.48
C THR A 339 -5.38 -11.80 3.97
N VAL A 340 -4.76 -12.97 3.99
CA VAL A 340 -5.37 -14.23 4.40
C VAL A 340 -5.17 -14.40 5.91
N ILE A 341 -6.24 -14.55 6.67
CA ILE A 341 -6.26 -14.49 8.14
C ILE A 341 -6.88 -15.79 8.68
N ASN A 342 -6.19 -16.45 9.61
CA ASN A 342 -6.76 -17.56 10.36
C ASN A 342 -7.29 -17.09 11.72
N ASN A 343 -8.61 -16.97 11.86
CA ASN A 343 -9.26 -16.69 13.14
C ASN A 343 -9.88 -17.97 13.76
N CYS A 344 -9.58 -19.14 13.21
CA CYS A 344 -9.99 -20.40 13.80
C CYS A 344 -9.12 -20.72 15.02
N GLY A 345 -9.67 -21.48 15.98
CA GLY A 345 -8.93 -21.98 17.14
C GLY A 345 -7.96 -23.13 16.84
N TYR A 346 -7.67 -23.39 15.56
CA TYR A 346 -6.84 -24.49 15.07
C TYR A 346 -6.08 -24.07 13.80
N ASP A 347 -5.03 -24.82 13.47
CA ASP A 347 -4.25 -24.60 12.25
C ASP A 347 -5.10 -24.83 10.99
N VAL A 348 -4.92 -23.95 10.02
CA VAL A 348 -5.49 -24.10 8.68
C VAL A 348 -4.38 -24.04 7.64
N TRP A 349 -4.61 -24.70 6.50
CA TRP A 349 -3.66 -24.68 5.40
C TRP A 349 -4.33 -24.09 4.16
N PRO A 350 -4.26 -22.76 3.97
CA PRO A 350 -4.86 -22.13 2.80
C PRO A 350 -4.32 -22.70 1.50
N GLY A 351 -5.19 -22.84 0.51
CA GLY A 351 -4.89 -23.20 -0.87
C GLY A 351 -5.31 -22.07 -1.80
N VAL A 352 -4.58 -21.90 -2.90
CA VAL A 352 -4.85 -20.85 -3.89
C VAL A 352 -4.74 -21.43 -5.29
N LEU A 353 -5.75 -21.16 -6.10
CA LEU A 353 -5.79 -21.56 -7.50
C LEU A 353 -6.09 -20.34 -8.38
N ALA A 354 -5.21 -20.06 -9.33
CA ALA A 354 -5.50 -19.13 -10.42
C ALA A 354 -6.34 -19.83 -11.49
N ASN A 355 -7.36 -19.14 -12.01
CA ASN A 355 -8.20 -19.66 -13.10
C ASN A 355 -7.42 -19.71 -14.42
N ALA A 356 -7.94 -20.48 -15.38
CA ALA A 356 -7.36 -20.57 -16.71
C ALA A 356 -7.18 -19.17 -17.33
N GLY A 357 -5.97 -18.88 -17.84
CA GLY A 357 -5.63 -17.57 -18.39
C GLY A 357 -5.13 -16.54 -17.37
N SER A 358 -5.22 -16.82 -16.06
CA SER A 358 -4.63 -15.99 -15.00
C SER A 358 -3.25 -16.49 -14.59
N SER A 359 -2.40 -15.57 -14.11
CA SER A 359 -1.06 -15.93 -13.63
C SER A 359 -1.13 -16.65 -12.28
N ALA A 360 -0.37 -17.73 -12.13
CA ALA A 360 -0.17 -18.36 -10.83
C ALA A 360 0.50 -17.38 -9.84
N LEU A 361 0.10 -17.44 -8.57
CA LEU A 361 0.69 -16.64 -7.50
C LEU A 361 1.97 -17.30 -6.97
N ASP A 362 2.79 -16.52 -6.26
CA ASP A 362 4.07 -17.00 -5.68
C ASP A 362 3.90 -18.14 -4.66
N SER A 363 2.70 -18.27 -4.08
CA SER A 363 2.32 -19.41 -3.26
C SER A 363 0.96 -19.96 -3.69
N THR A 364 0.88 -21.29 -3.79
CA THR A 364 -0.37 -22.04 -4.06
C THR A 364 -0.87 -22.78 -2.84
N GLY A 365 -0.15 -22.71 -1.72
CA GLY A 365 -0.58 -23.25 -0.44
C GLY A 365 0.46 -23.05 0.66
N PHE A 366 -0.02 -22.82 1.89
CA PHE A 366 0.79 -22.51 3.06
C PHE A 366 0.06 -22.90 4.35
N ALA A 367 0.74 -22.84 5.50
CA ALA A 367 0.15 -23.04 6.82
C ALA A 367 -0.12 -21.68 7.48
N LEU A 368 -1.18 -21.59 8.29
CA LEU A 368 -1.47 -20.49 9.19
C LEU A 368 -1.90 -21.06 10.55
N ALA A 369 -1.15 -20.73 11.60
CA ALA A 369 -1.54 -21.01 12.98
C ALA A 369 -2.71 -20.08 13.43
N PRO A 370 -3.40 -20.39 14.54
CA PRO A 370 -4.43 -19.52 15.10
C PRO A 370 -3.94 -18.09 15.29
N GLY A 371 -4.68 -17.12 14.76
CA GLY A 371 -4.36 -15.69 14.83
C GLY A 371 -3.32 -15.19 13.81
N GLU A 372 -2.69 -16.09 13.04
CA GLU A 372 -1.74 -15.67 12.01
C GLU A 372 -2.43 -15.10 10.77
N SER A 373 -1.68 -14.25 10.06
CA SER A 373 -2.08 -13.75 8.75
C SER A 373 -0.91 -13.74 7.78
N ARG A 374 -1.22 -13.82 6.49
CA ARG A 374 -0.25 -13.76 5.41
C ARG A 374 -0.79 -13.00 4.22
N ALA A 375 0.03 -12.11 3.68
CA ALA A 375 -0.27 -11.41 2.43
C ALA A 375 0.09 -12.26 1.21
N LEU A 376 -0.78 -12.24 0.20
CA LEU A 376 -0.53 -12.73 -1.15
C LEU A 376 -0.74 -11.58 -2.14
N PHE A 377 -0.01 -11.60 -3.25
CA PHE A 377 -0.09 -10.56 -4.26
C PHE A 377 -0.60 -11.17 -5.56
N ALA A 378 -1.79 -10.75 -5.98
CA ALA A 378 -2.38 -11.15 -7.25
C ALA A 378 -2.20 -10.03 -8.29
N PRO A 379 -1.66 -10.31 -9.49
CA PRO A 379 -1.55 -9.30 -10.53
C PRO A 379 -2.94 -8.80 -10.99
N LEU A 380 -2.99 -7.72 -11.76
CA LEU A 380 -4.19 -7.22 -12.40
C LEU A 380 -4.04 -7.29 -13.93
N PRO A 381 -5.03 -7.85 -14.65
CA PRO A 381 -6.20 -8.56 -14.13
C PRO A 381 -5.83 -9.94 -13.55
N TRP A 382 -6.64 -10.46 -12.64
CA TRP A 382 -6.49 -11.84 -12.12
C TRP A 382 -7.83 -12.42 -11.70
N SER A 383 -8.03 -13.70 -12.00
CA SER A 383 -9.18 -14.47 -11.54
C SER A 383 -8.70 -15.76 -10.90
N GLY A 384 -9.34 -16.16 -9.81
CA GLY A 384 -8.99 -17.35 -9.08
C GLY A 384 -9.79 -17.50 -7.79
N ARG A 385 -9.38 -18.48 -6.98
CA ARG A 385 -10.08 -18.86 -5.76
C ARG A 385 -9.11 -19.22 -4.64
N LEU A 386 -9.55 -18.95 -3.41
CA LEU A 386 -8.88 -19.31 -2.18
C LEU A 386 -9.81 -20.21 -1.34
N TRP A 387 -9.22 -21.14 -0.61
CA TRP A 387 -9.93 -21.99 0.35
C TRP A 387 -8.97 -22.34 1.50
N ALA A 388 -9.48 -22.95 2.57
CA ALA A 388 -8.66 -23.49 3.64
C ALA A 388 -8.85 -25.00 3.79
N ARG A 389 -7.74 -25.70 3.98
CA ARG A 389 -7.71 -27.12 4.33
C ARG A 389 -7.63 -27.29 5.85
N THR A 390 -8.26 -28.35 6.36
CA THR A 390 -8.25 -28.66 7.80
C THR A 390 -7.83 -30.09 8.06
N LEU A 391 -7.38 -30.33 9.30
CA LEU A 391 -6.94 -31.65 9.78
C LEU A 391 -5.87 -32.25 8.86
N CYS A 392 -4.85 -31.45 8.55
CA CYS A 392 -3.78 -31.86 7.67
C CYS A 392 -2.61 -32.48 8.43
N SER A 393 -2.02 -33.52 7.87
CA SER A 393 -0.81 -34.15 8.40
C SER A 393 0.03 -34.76 7.30
N ALA A 394 1.32 -34.93 7.54
CA ALA A 394 2.12 -35.83 6.72
C ALA A 394 1.70 -37.27 7.03
N ASP A 395 1.21 -37.97 6.01
CA ASP A 395 0.90 -39.39 6.10
C ASP A 395 2.16 -40.15 6.54
N SER A 396 2.05 -40.90 7.63
CA SER A 396 3.20 -41.56 8.25
C SER A 396 3.80 -42.67 7.39
N SER A 397 3.07 -43.19 6.40
CA SER A 397 3.50 -44.30 5.54
C SER A 397 4.12 -43.83 4.22
N SER A 398 3.59 -42.76 3.63
CA SER A 398 4.06 -42.23 2.34
C SER A 398 4.81 -40.90 2.45
N GLY A 399 4.83 -40.27 3.63
CA GLY A 399 5.40 -38.94 3.85
C GLY A 399 4.67 -37.82 3.08
N ARG A 400 3.47 -38.10 2.54
CA ARG A 400 2.69 -37.16 1.71
C ARG A 400 1.82 -36.30 2.62
N PHE A 401 1.75 -35.01 2.35
CA PHE A 401 0.84 -34.11 3.04
C PHE A 401 -0.60 -34.34 2.56
N VAL A 402 -1.50 -34.71 3.47
CA VAL A 402 -2.91 -35.02 3.20
C VAL A 402 -3.79 -34.31 4.22
N CYS A 403 -4.91 -33.75 3.77
CA CYS A 403 -5.91 -33.08 4.60
C CYS A 403 -7.25 -33.81 4.58
N ALA A 404 -8.00 -33.75 5.68
CA ALA A 404 -9.33 -34.36 5.73
C ALA A 404 -10.38 -33.57 4.91
N THR A 405 -10.23 -32.24 4.82
CA THR A 405 -11.13 -31.38 4.05
C THR A 405 -10.34 -30.44 3.14
N GLY A 406 -10.91 -30.12 1.96
CA GLY A 406 -10.34 -29.21 0.98
C GLY A 406 -8.98 -29.64 0.40
N ASP A 407 -8.56 -30.90 0.58
CA ASP A 407 -7.28 -31.40 0.10
C ASP A 407 -7.12 -31.14 -1.40
N CYS A 408 -5.92 -30.80 -1.85
CA CYS A 408 -5.67 -30.51 -3.26
C CYS A 408 -4.92 -31.62 -4.00
N GLY A 409 -4.73 -32.79 -3.37
CA GLY A 409 -4.16 -33.99 -4.00
C GLY A 409 -2.68 -33.89 -4.37
N SER A 410 -2.02 -32.74 -4.14
CA SER A 410 -0.62 -32.53 -4.52
C SER A 410 0.34 -33.42 -3.70
N GLY A 411 -0.08 -33.87 -2.52
CA GLY A 411 0.79 -34.54 -1.55
C GLY A 411 1.76 -33.60 -0.85
N ALA A 412 1.59 -32.28 -0.98
CA ALA A 412 2.44 -31.25 -0.41
C ALA A 412 1.60 -30.08 0.15
N VAL A 413 2.21 -29.23 0.99
CA VAL A 413 1.57 -28.01 1.47
C VAL A 413 1.19 -27.08 0.30
N ALA A 414 2.04 -26.96 -0.72
CA ALA A 414 1.70 -26.22 -1.94
C ALA A 414 0.74 -27.04 -2.83
N CYS A 415 -0.31 -26.42 -3.35
CA CYS A 415 -1.28 -27.11 -4.22
C CYS A 415 -0.86 -27.22 -5.69
N GLY A 416 0.14 -26.45 -6.13
CA GLY A 416 0.78 -26.66 -7.44
C GLY A 416 -0.15 -26.48 -8.64
N GLY A 417 -1.23 -25.71 -8.50
CA GLY A 417 -2.24 -25.53 -9.56
C GLY A 417 -3.38 -26.55 -9.52
N ALA A 418 -3.43 -27.43 -8.52
CA ALA A 418 -4.61 -28.24 -8.23
C ALA A 418 -5.62 -27.45 -7.39
N GLY A 419 -6.91 -27.68 -7.64
CA GLY A 419 -8.00 -27.13 -6.82
C GLY A 419 -8.32 -27.99 -5.61
N ALA A 420 -9.16 -27.48 -4.72
CA ALA A 420 -9.73 -28.26 -3.62
C ALA A 420 -10.53 -29.45 -4.15
N VAL A 421 -10.39 -30.60 -3.49
CA VAL A 421 -11.34 -31.70 -3.58
C VAL A 421 -12.54 -31.35 -2.68
N PRO A 422 -13.76 -31.19 -3.22
CA PRO A 422 -14.95 -30.88 -2.44
C PRO A 422 -15.22 -31.93 -1.34
N PRO A 423 -15.79 -31.55 -0.18
CA PRO A 423 -16.33 -30.23 0.11
C PRO A 423 -15.32 -29.17 0.57
N ALA A 424 -15.45 -27.95 0.07
CA ALA A 424 -14.68 -26.80 0.50
C ALA A 424 -15.44 -25.49 0.28
N THR A 425 -15.44 -24.61 1.29
CA THR A 425 -15.92 -23.24 1.15
C THR A 425 -14.89 -22.43 0.35
N LEU A 426 -15.34 -21.74 -0.69
CA LEU A 426 -14.48 -20.99 -1.59
C LEU A 426 -14.66 -19.48 -1.40
N ALA A 427 -13.55 -18.73 -1.50
CA ALA A 427 -13.55 -17.29 -1.75
C ALA A 427 -13.08 -17.06 -3.19
N GLU A 428 -13.96 -16.55 -4.04
CA GLU A 428 -13.72 -16.42 -5.48
C GLU A 428 -13.55 -14.95 -5.87
N PHE A 429 -12.66 -14.69 -6.82
CA PHE A 429 -12.32 -13.34 -7.24
C PHE A 429 -12.14 -13.25 -8.76
N THR A 430 -12.56 -12.12 -9.31
CA THR A 430 -12.19 -11.63 -10.64
C THR A 430 -11.84 -10.15 -10.53
N LEU A 431 -10.55 -9.87 -10.51
CA LEU A 431 -9.96 -8.55 -10.27
C LEU A 431 -9.67 -7.82 -11.57
N GLY A 432 -10.02 -6.54 -11.64
CA GLY A 432 -9.85 -5.72 -12.84
C GLY A 432 -10.67 -6.23 -14.03
N GLY A 433 -11.86 -6.79 -13.76
CA GLY A 433 -12.82 -7.25 -14.75
C GLY A 433 -13.46 -6.11 -15.55
N ALA A 434 -14.54 -6.40 -16.29
CA ALA A 434 -15.24 -5.51 -17.23
C ALA A 434 -15.26 -4.02 -16.77
N GLY A 435 -14.35 -3.21 -17.34
CA GLY A 435 -14.30 -1.77 -17.06
C GLY A 435 -13.78 -1.37 -15.67
N THR A 436 -12.77 -2.06 -15.12
CA THR A 436 -12.12 -1.74 -13.81
C THR A 436 -12.98 -2.04 -12.57
N THR A 437 -13.76 -3.11 -12.64
CA THR A 437 -14.58 -3.59 -11.53
C THR A 437 -14.08 -4.95 -11.08
N ASP A 438 -13.89 -5.11 -9.78
CA ASP A 438 -13.63 -6.39 -9.14
C ASP A 438 -14.96 -7.07 -8.82
N PHE A 439 -15.02 -8.38 -9.03
CA PHE A 439 -16.11 -9.26 -8.61
C PHE A 439 -15.56 -10.24 -7.59
N TYR A 440 -16.29 -10.46 -6.51
CA TYR A 440 -15.90 -11.40 -5.46
C TYR A 440 -17.11 -11.96 -4.74
N ASP A 441 -16.95 -13.16 -4.21
CA ASP A 441 -17.99 -13.88 -3.49
C ASP A 441 -17.41 -14.95 -2.55
N VAL A 442 -18.23 -15.37 -1.58
CA VAL A 442 -18.06 -16.64 -0.88
C VAL A 442 -19.03 -17.64 -1.50
N SER A 443 -18.53 -18.85 -1.80
CA SER A 443 -19.28 -19.85 -2.56
C SER A 443 -19.29 -21.20 -1.85
N LEU A 444 -20.49 -21.78 -1.76
CA LEU A 444 -20.82 -23.09 -1.19
C LEU A 444 -21.29 -24.07 -2.29
N VAL A 445 -21.09 -23.72 -3.56
CA VAL A 445 -21.39 -24.59 -4.71
C VAL A 445 -20.62 -25.91 -4.61
N ASP A 446 -19.37 -25.83 -4.13
CA ASP A 446 -18.50 -26.97 -3.84
C ASP A 446 -18.65 -27.47 -2.38
N GLY A 447 -19.72 -27.09 -1.68
CA GLY A 447 -19.99 -27.48 -0.29
C GLY A 447 -19.35 -26.55 0.75
N PHE A 448 -19.33 -27.01 1.99
CA PHE A 448 -18.84 -26.26 3.14
C PHE A 448 -17.89 -27.10 3.97
N ASN A 449 -16.79 -26.51 4.44
CA ASN A 449 -15.93 -27.13 5.45
C ASN A 449 -15.68 -26.23 6.65
N LEU A 450 -15.51 -24.91 6.43
CA LEU A 450 -15.33 -23.94 7.50
C LEU A 450 -15.85 -22.54 7.12
N PRO A 451 -16.20 -21.70 8.10
CA PRO A 451 -16.70 -20.34 7.84
C PRO A 451 -15.68 -19.42 7.18
N VAL A 452 -16.10 -18.62 6.20
CA VAL A 452 -15.23 -17.69 5.44
C VAL A 452 -15.87 -16.31 5.35
N LEU A 453 -15.07 -15.26 5.46
CA LEU A 453 -15.45 -13.88 5.14
C LEU A 453 -14.47 -13.26 4.17
N VAL A 454 -15.00 -12.51 3.20
CA VAL A 454 -14.24 -11.64 2.30
C VAL A 454 -14.70 -10.20 2.51
N ALA A 455 -13.75 -9.33 2.86
CA ALA A 455 -13.99 -7.90 2.98
C ALA A 455 -12.92 -7.09 2.21
N PRO A 456 -13.31 -6.05 1.46
CA PRO A 456 -12.35 -5.10 0.90
C PRO A 456 -11.62 -4.35 2.03
N LEU A 457 -10.29 -4.27 1.97
CA LEU A 457 -9.48 -3.50 2.90
C LEU A 457 -9.82 -2.01 2.73
N GLY A 458 -10.13 -1.31 3.84
CA GLY A 458 -10.65 0.07 3.84
C GLY A 458 -12.08 0.21 4.41
N GLY A 459 -12.76 -0.91 4.68
CA GLY A 459 -14.03 -0.96 5.41
C GLY A 459 -15.23 -0.38 4.65
N ALA A 460 -16.40 -0.37 5.31
CA ALA A 460 -17.67 0.13 4.76
C ALA A 460 -17.64 1.59 4.27
N GLY A 461 -16.59 2.36 4.61
CA GLY A 461 -16.35 3.72 4.10
C GLY A 461 -15.85 3.79 2.65
N ALA A 462 -15.50 2.66 2.03
CA ALA A 462 -15.15 2.56 0.61
C ALA A 462 -16.35 2.32 -0.33
N GLY A 463 -17.56 2.16 0.23
CA GLY A 463 -18.79 1.89 -0.53
C GLY A 463 -18.91 0.45 -1.09
N CYS A 464 -18.00 -0.46 -0.74
CA CYS A 464 -18.01 -1.86 -1.17
C CYS A 464 -18.40 -2.79 -0.02
N ALA A 465 -19.29 -3.75 -0.26
CA ALA A 465 -19.88 -4.59 0.78
C ALA A 465 -19.14 -5.93 0.96
N ALA A 466 -18.99 -6.38 2.20
CA ALA A 466 -18.42 -7.69 2.50
C ALA A 466 -19.39 -8.85 2.15
N THR A 467 -18.82 -10.02 1.89
CA THR A 467 -19.52 -11.30 1.70
C THR A 467 -18.97 -12.34 2.65
N TRP A 468 -19.82 -13.21 3.18
CA TRP A 468 -19.42 -14.18 4.18
C TRP A 468 -20.39 -15.34 4.29
N CYS A 469 -19.86 -16.45 4.81
CA CYS A 469 -20.61 -17.55 5.41
C CYS A 469 -20.03 -17.77 6.81
N ALA A 470 -20.67 -17.18 7.82
CA ALA A 470 -20.19 -17.20 9.21
C ALA A 470 -20.87 -18.30 10.06
N ALA A 471 -21.96 -18.90 9.56
CA ALA A 471 -22.65 -19.98 10.24
C ALA A 471 -21.86 -21.28 10.18
N ASP A 472 -21.98 -22.11 11.22
CA ASP A 472 -21.48 -23.48 11.21
C ASP A 472 -22.47 -24.39 10.46
N VAL A 473 -22.31 -24.47 9.14
CA VAL A 473 -23.16 -25.32 8.29
C VAL A 473 -22.99 -26.80 8.62
N ASN A 474 -21.85 -27.22 9.19
CA ASN A 474 -21.63 -28.61 9.59
C ASN A 474 -22.63 -29.05 10.68
N ALA A 475 -23.05 -28.13 11.55
CA ALA A 475 -24.02 -28.40 12.62
C ALA A 475 -25.43 -28.71 12.08
N VAL A 476 -25.80 -28.14 10.93
CA VAL A 476 -27.12 -28.32 10.28
C VAL A 476 -27.07 -29.19 9.03
N CYS A 477 -25.90 -29.75 8.70
CA CYS A 477 -25.70 -30.55 7.50
C CYS A 477 -26.60 -31.82 7.52
N PRO A 478 -27.39 -32.10 6.47
CA PRO A 478 -28.18 -33.33 6.37
C PRO A 478 -27.30 -34.59 6.33
N PRO A 479 -27.72 -35.72 6.92
CA PRO A 479 -26.93 -36.95 6.98
C PRO A 479 -26.32 -37.40 5.64
N GLU A 480 -27.08 -37.29 4.56
CA GLU A 480 -26.71 -37.66 3.20
C GLU A 480 -25.63 -36.76 2.57
N LEU A 481 -25.40 -35.57 3.14
CA LEU A 481 -24.37 -34.62 2.71
C LEU A 481 -23.15 -34.59 3.63
N ARG A 482 -23.20 -35.23 4.81
CA ARG A 482 -22.13 -35.16 5.81
C ARG A 482 -20.86 -35.87 5.34
N VAL A 483 -19.73 -35.23 5.61
CA VAL A 483 -18.41 -35.88 5.64
C VAL A 483 -18.00 -35.97 7.10
N ALA A 484 -17.78 -37.19 7.60
CA ALA A 484 -17.31 -37.43 8.96
C ALA A 484 -15.90 -38.03 8.91
N ALA A 485 -15.02 -37.58 9.81
CA ALA A 485 -13.85 -38.38 10.16
C ALA A 485 -14.33 -39.56 11.03
N ALA A 486 -13.65 -40.70 10.96
CA ALA A 486 -14.12 -41.93 11.62
C ALA A 486 -14.40 -41.70 13.12
N GLY A 487 -15.68 -41.78 13.50
CA GLY A 487 -16.14 -41.66 14.90
C GLY A 487 -16.38 -40.24 15.44
N SER A 488 -16.37 -39.19 14.61
CA SER A 488 -16.56 -37.79 15.04
C SER A 488 -17.76 -37.08 14.40
N ALA A 489 -18.06 -35.87 14.90
CA ALA A 489 -19.01 -34.95 14.29
C ALA A 489 -18.64 -34.63 12.82
N ALA A 490 -19.62 -34.17 12.03
CA ALA A 490 -19.40 -33.81 10.63
C ALA A 490 -18.26 -32.77 10.54
N VAL A 491 -17.22 -33.08 9.77
CA VAL A 491 -16.06 -32.22 9.54
C VAL A 491 -16.23 -31.34 8.30
N ALA A 492 -17.17 -31.69 7.43
CA ALA A 492 -17.59 -30.90 6.27
C ALA A 492 -18.99 -31.34 5.77
N CYS A 493 -19.59 -30.53 4.91
CA CYS A 493 -20.88 -30.75 4.27
C CYS A 493 -20.77 -30.64 2.75
N LYS A 494 -21.10 -31.72 2.02
CA LYS A 494 -21.16 -31.72 0.55
C LYS A 494 -22.30 -30.84 0.06
N SER A 495 -22.13 -30.22 -1.10
CA SER A 495 -23.28 -29.72 -1.87
C SER A 495 -24.07 -30.90 -2.45
N ALA A 496 -25.32 -30.64 -2.86
CA ALA A 496 -26.13 -31.67 -3.53
C ALA A 496 -25.49 -32.14 -4.85
N CYS A 497 -24.81 -31.26 -5.58
CA CYS A 497 -24.05 -31.66 -6.77
C CYS A 497 -22.91 -32.62 -6.39
N GLY A 498 -22.11 -32.27 -5.37
CA GLY A 498 -21.02 -33.12 -4.89
C GLY A 498 -21.46 -34.46 -4.28
N ALA A 499 -22.70 -34.56 -3.80
CA ALA A 499 -23.25 -35.80 -3.24
C ALA A 499 -23.93 -36.69 -4.28
N PHE A 500 -24.72 -36.10 -5.20
CA PHE A 500 -25.61 -36.85 -6.09
C PHE A 500 -25.23 -36.79 -7.57
N GLY A 501 -24.46 -35.79 -8.01
CA GLY A 501 -23.97 -35.67 -9.39
C GLY A 501 -25.05 -35.51 -10.48
N THR A 502 -26.31 -35.24 -10.12
CA THR A 502 -27.41 -35.13 -11.09
C THR A 502 -27.40 -33.78 -11.81
N ALA A 503 -27.86 -33.74 -13.06
CA ALA A 503 -27.96 -32.52 -13.87
C ALA A 503 -28.72 -31.39 -13.16
N ARG A 504 -29.80 -31.71 -12.43
CA ARG A 504 -30.58 -30.75 -11.64
C ARG A 504 -29.77 -30.06 -10.54
N TYR A 505 -28.93 -30.80 -9.81
CA TYR A 505 -28.14 -30.22 -8.71
C TYR A 505 -26.85 -29.55 -9.20
N CYS A 506 -26.30 -30.01 -10.32
CA CYS A 506 -25.07 -29.47 -10.90
C CYS A 506 -25.31 -28.38 -11.96
N CYS A 507 -26.59 -28.05 -12.23
CA CYS A 507 -27.00 -27.11 -13.27
C CYS A 507 -26.31 -27.38 -14.62
N SER A 508 -26.34 -28.64 -15.05
CA SER A 508 -25.76 -29.09 -16.31
C SER A 508 -26.85 -29.59 -17.26
N GLU A 509 -26.47 -29.87 -18.50
CA GLU A 509 -27.38 -30.43 -19.52
C GLU A 509 -28.63 -29.55 -19.70
N GLU A 510 -29.84 -30.11 -19.55
CA GLU A 510 -31.10 -29.36 -19.65
C GLU A 510 -31.26 -28.27 -18.58
N PHE A 511 -30.50 -28.37 -17.47
CA PHE A 511 -30.44 -27.39 -16.40
C PHE A 511 -29.27 -26.39 -16.57
N GLY A 512 -28.61 -26.35 -17.73
CA GLY A 512 -27.46 -25.49 -18.03
C GLY A 512 -27.76 -23.99 -18.18
N SER A 513 -28.87 -23.49 -17.65
CA SER A 513 -29.21 -22.07 -17.66
C SER A 513 -29.91 -21.65 -16.37
N PRO A 514 -29.79 -20.37 -15.96
CA PRO A 514 -30.50 -19.85 -14.79
C PRO A 514 -32.03 -20.03 -14.85
N ALA A 515 -32.60 -20.01 -16.06
CA ALA A 515 -34.05 -20.20 -16.25
C ALA A 515 -34.49 -21.65 -16.01
N ALA A 516 -33.59 -22.62 -16.19
CA ALA A 516 -33.89 -24.05 -16.05
C ALA A 516 -33.47 -24.60 -14.68
N CYS A 517 -32.38 -24.12 -14.09
CA CYS A 517 -31.89 -24.56 -12.78
C CYS A 517 -32.37 -23.64 -11.64
N GLY A 518 -33.50 -24.00 -11.05
CA GLY A 518 -33.99 -23.32 -9.84
C GLY A 518 -33.37 -23.85 -8.54
N PRO A 519 -33.58 -23.14 -7.42
CA PRO A 519 -33.16 -23.60 -6.10
C PRO A 519 -33.80 -24.95 -5.72
N THR A 520 -33.15 -25.65 -4.80
CA THR A 520 -33.58 -26.95 -4.25
C THR A 520 -33.57 -26.91 -2.73
N PRO A 521 -34.24 -27.83 -2.03
CA PRO A 521 -34.20 -27.86 -0.56
C PRO A 521 -32.78 -27.91 0.02
N TYR A 522 -31.84 -28.53 -0.70
CA TYR A 522 -30.44 -28.55 -0.29
C TYR A 522 -29.75 -27.20 -0.46
N SER A 523 -29.93 -26.50 -1.60
CA SER A 523 -29.35 -25.17 -1.79
C SER A 523 -29.99 -24.13 -0.87
N GLU A 524 -31.29 -24.24 -0.59
CA GLU A 524 -32.00 -23.39 0.37
C GLU A 524 -31.47 -23.56 1.80
N LEU A 525 -31.00 -24.76 2.19
CA LEU A 525 -30.33 -24.98 3.47
C LEU A 525 -29.04 -24.16 3.57
N PHE A 526 -28.19 -24.22 2.54
CA PHE A 526 -26.96 -23.41 2.48
C PHE A 526 -27.29 -21.91 2.46
N LYS A 527 -28.29 -21.50 1.68
CA LYS A 527 -28.72 -20.09 1.58
C LYS A 527 -29.28 -19.56 2.89
N THR A 528 -30.05 -20.37 3.61
CA THR A 528 -30.60 -20.01 4.92
C THR A 528 -29.49 -19.83 5.96
N ALA A 529 -28.49 -20.72 5.96
CA ALA A 529 -27.35 -20.61 6.86
C ALA A 529 -26.42 -19.43 6.49
N CYS A 530 -26.25 -19.17 5.19
CA CYS A 530 -25.32 -18.17 4.67
C CYS A 530 -25.96 -17.34 3.53
N PRO A 531 -26.83 -16.36 3.85
CA PRO A 531 -27.59 -15.61 2.85
C PRO A 531 -26.74 -14.81 1.86
N ARG A 532 -25.51 -14.46 2.24
CA ARG A 532 -24.58 -13.64 1.44
C ARG A 532 -23.56 -14.46 0.66
N ALA A 533 -23.70 -15.77 0.63
CA ALA A 533 -22.86 -16.69 -0.13
C ALA A 533 -23.66 -17.37 -1.25
N TYR A 534 -22.97 -17.78 -2.31
CA TYR A 534 -23.55 -18.64 -3.35
C TYR A 534 -23.89 -20.01 -2.76
N SER A 535 -25.14 -20.43 -2.91
CA SER A 535 -25.62 -21.74 -2.46
C SER A 535 -25.69 -22.80 -3.57
N TYR A 536 -25.73 -22.37 -4.84
CA TYR A 536 -25.68 -23.21 -6.04
C TYR A 536 -25.22 -22.38 -7.26
N ALA A 537 -24.99 -23.03 -8.40
CA ALA A 537 -24.31 -22.43 -9.56
C ALA A 537 -24.99 -21.19 -10.18
N TYR A 538 -26.32 -21.08 -10.05
CA TYR A 538 -27.10 -19.95 -10.58
C TYR A 538 -27.88 -19.22 -9.48
N ASP A 539 -27.35 -19.19 -8.26
CA ASP A 539 -27.90 -18.37 -7.17
C ASP A 539 -28.02 -16.90 -7.60
N ASP A 540 -28.90 -16.16 -6.94
CA ASP A 540 -29.26 -14.81 -7.35
C ASP A 540 -28.15 -13.77 -7.09
N ALA A 541 -28.38 -12.56 -7.62
CA ALA A 541 -27.45 -11.44 -7.56
C ALA A 541 -27.11 -10.95 -6.13
N SER A 542 -27.78 -11.44 -5.08
CA SER A 542 -27.39 -11.16 -3.68
C SER A 542 -26.06 -11.82 -3.28
N SER A 543 -25.53 -12.71 -4.13
CA SER A 543 -24.39 -13.56 -3.84
C SER A 543 -23.07 -13.11 -4.51
N THR A 544 -23.13 -12.26 -5.56
CA THR A 544 -21.95 -11.62 -6.16
C THR A 544 -21.81 -10.18 -5.71
N PHE A 545 -20.62 -9.84 -5.23
CA PHE A 545 -20.29 -8.50 -4.78
C PHE A 545 -19.35 -7.85 -5.76
N THR A 546 -19.58 -6.56 -6.02
CA THR A 546 -18.74 -5.75 -6.89
C THR A 546 -18.07 -4.66 -6.09
N CYS A 547 -16.86 -4.30 -6.51
CA CYS A 547 -16.17 -3.14 -6.02
C CYS A 547 -15.37 -2.51 -7.16
N PRO A 548 -15.43 -1.19 -7.37
CA PRO A 548 -14.53 -0.56 -8.33
C PRO A 548 -13.07 -0.85 -7.92
N THR A 549 -12.24 -1.35 -8.82
CA THR A 549 -10.84 -1.72 -8.53
C THR A 549 -10.05 -0.54 -7.93
N ALA A 550 -10.40 0.70 -8.31
CA ALA A 550 -9.80 1.93 -7.79
C ALA A 550 -10.34 2.37 -6.41
N ALA A 551 -11.48 1.82 -5.96
CA ALA A 551 -12.15 2.19 -4.72
C ALA A 551 -11.69 1.38 -3.50
N VAL A 552 -10.90 0.31 -3.68
CA VAL A 552 -10.32 -0.48 -2.57
C VAL A 552 -9.07 0.25 -2.03
N PRO A 553 -9.14 1.02 -0.92
CA PRO A 553 -8.03 1.84 -0.44
C PRO A 553 -6.96 0.95 0.20
N GLY A 554 -5.74 0.97 -0.32
CA GLY A 554 -4.68 0.00 0.05
C GLY A 554 -4.63 -1.24 -0.86
N GLY A 555 -5.55 -1.32 -1.83
CA GLY A 555 -5.46 -2.23 -2.97
C GLY A 555 -5.59 -3.71 -2.63
N GLY A 556 -6.47 -4.11 -1.69
CA GLY A 556 -6.56 -5.51 -1.29
C GLY A 556 -7.83 -5.97 -0.59
N TYR A 557 -7.97 -7.27 -0.41
CA TYR A 557 -9.09 -7.92 0.29
C TYR A 557 -8.57 -8.71 1.49
N ALA A 558 -9.29 -8.67 2.61
CA ALA A 558 -9.11 -9.60 3.72
C ALA A 558 -9.94 -10.86 3.46
N VAL A 559 -9.32 -12.02 3.50
CA VAL A 559 -9.97 -13.34 3.50
C VAL A 559 -9.79 -13.95 4.88
N THR A 560 -10.86 -14.00 5.67
CA THR A 560 -10.81 -14.44 7.07
C THR A 560 -11.50 -15.79 7.23
N PHE A 561 -10.77 -16.76 7.75
CA PHE A 561 -11.30 -18.07 8.16
C PHE A 561 -11.82 -18.00 9.60
N CYS A 562 -13.01 -18.54 9.86
CA CYS A 562 -13.71 -18.47 11.15
C CYS A 562 -13.92 -17.02 11.67
N PRO A 563 -14.57 -16.12 10.92
CA PRO A 563 -14.80 -14.74 11.35
C PRO A 563 -15.67 -14.66 12.61
N GLU A 564 -15.43 -13.67 13.47
CA GLU A 564 -16.26 -13.43 14.66
C GLU A 564 -17.64 -12.90 14.29
N THR A 565 -18.70 -13.59 14.72
CA THR A 565 -20.10 -13.25 14.45
C THR A 565 -20.55 -11.91 15.05
N THR A 566 -19.87 -11.40 16.08
CA THR A 566 -20.14 -10.12 16.75
C THR A 566 -19.74 -8.87 15.96
N SER A 567 -18.94 -9.03 14.91
CA SER A 567 -18.36 -7.91 14.13
C SER A 567 -19.12 -7.57 12.84
N LEU A 568 -20.18 -8.32 12.52
CA LEU A 568 -20.82 -8.33 11.18
C LEU A 568 -22.18 -7.62 11.12
N GLU A 569 -22.67 -7.07 12.23
CA GLU A 569 -23.88 -6.25 12.27
C GLU A 569 -23.52 -4.75 12.04
N PRO A 570 -24.02 -4.09 10.98
CA PRO A 570 -23.82 -2.66 10.80
C PRO A 570 -24.54 -1.86 11.90
N LYS A 571 -23.78 -1.11 12.71
CA LYS A 571 -24.31 -0.03 13.55
C LYS A 571 -24.75 1.13 12.66
N GLY A 572 -26.06 1.26 12.45
CA GLY A 572 -26.67 2.43 11.81
C GLY A 572 -27.62 2.03 10.70
N GLY A 573 -28.92 2.05 11.00
CA GLY A 573 -29.96 1.68 10.05
C GLY A 573 -30.24 2.77 9.03
N ASP A 574 -30.19 2.38 7.75
CA ASP A 574 -31.14 2.88 6.75
C ASP A 574 -32.23 1.82 6.61
N ARG A 575 -33.38 2.11 7.20
CA ARG A 575 -34.60 1.32 7.00
C ARG A 575 -35.07 1.57 5.57
N ASN A 576 -34.88 0.60 4.69
CA ASN A 576 -35.73 0.47 3.50
C ASN A 576 -37.07 -0.11 3.98
N PRO A 577 -38.22 0.56 3.78
CA PRO A 577 -39.49 0.16 4.37
C PRO A 577 -40.16 -0.93 3.53
N GLU A 578 -39.59 -2.14 3.50
CA GLU A 578 -40.30 -3.32 2.99
C GLU A 578 -39.68 -4.64 3.48
N ALA A 579 -39.38 -4.73 4.78
CA ALA A 579 -39.15 -6.01 5.47
C ALA A 579 -39.24 -5.77 6.99
N THR A 580 -40.45 -5.57 7.51
CA THR A 580 -40.70 -5.60 8.95
C THR A 580 -41.63 -6.76 9.27
N GLY A 581 -41.09 -7.77 9.95
CA GLY A 581 -41.87 -8.81 10.61
C GLY A 581 -41.23 -10.21 10.58
N LEU A 582 -40.31 -10.50 11.52
CA LEU A 582 -40.44 -11.54 12.57
C LEU A 582 -39.12 -11.72 13.36
N PRO A 583 -39.17 -12.26 14.60
CA PRO A 583 -38.20 -12.02 15.66
C PRO A 583 -36.98 -12.95 15.65
N SER A 584 -35.95 -12.53 16.41
CA SER A 584 -34.76 -13.31 16.74
C SER A 584 -35.15 -14.65 17.36
N ALA A 585 -34.87 -15.76 16.67
CA ALA A 585 -35.20 -17.11 17.10
C ALA A 585 -33.99 -17.80 17.72
N ASN A 586 -33.93 -17.80 19.06
CA ASN A 586 -33.40 -18.97 19.77
C ASN A 586 -34.38 -20.13 19.54
N GLY A 587 -33.84 -21.30 19.19
CA GLY A 587 -34.63 -22.39 18.62
C GLY A 587 -35.72 -22.94 19.52
N THR A 588 -36.95 -23.00 19.00
CA THR A 588 -37.81 -24.21 18.95
C THR A 588 -39.09 -23.92 18.13
N MET A 589 -39.41 -24.81 17.19
CA MET A 589 -40.75 -25.19 16.70
C MET A 589 -41.52 -24.36 15.63
N VAL A 590 -41.72 -25.04 14.49
CA VAL A 590 -42.97 -25.35 13.72
C VAL A 590 -43.84 -24.22 13.12
N PHE A 591 -44.03 -24.31 11.79
CA PHE A 591 -44.96 -23.58 10.91
C PHE A 591 -46.45 -23.72 11.30
N PHE A 592 -47.23 -22.63 11.20
CA PHE A 592 -48.60 -22.57 10.61
C PHE A 592 -48.90 -21.13 10.15
N GLY A 593 -49.61 -20.95 9.02
CA GLY A 593 -49.66 -19.68 8.28
C GLY A 593 -50.93 -18.82 8.37
N SER A 594 -51.05 -17.92 7.39
CA SER A 594 -52.25 -17.22 6.86
C SER A 594 -52.53 -15.75 7.25
N ALA A 595 -52.64 -14.93 6.17
CA ALA A 595 -53.63 -13.88 5.84
C ALA A 595 -53.64 -12.46 6.48
N ASN A 596 -53.49 -11.47 5.58
CA ASN A 596 -54.30 -10.26 5.31
C ASN A 596 -54.31 -8.99 6.21
N SER A 597 -54.10 -7.85 5.49
CA SER A 597 -54.86 -6.57 5.51
C SER A 597 -54.28 -5.30 6.19
N ALA A 598 -53.89 -4.35 5.31
CA ALA A 598 -54.40 -2.97 5.13
C ALA A 598 -54.15 -1.82 6.17
N ALA A 599 -53.45 -0.79 5.67
CA ALA A 599 -53.76 0.66 5.57
C ALA A 599 -54.00 1.57 6.82
N GLY A 600 -53.40 2.77 6.79
CA GLY A 600 -54.01 3.99 7.40
C GLY A 600 -53.07 5.06 8.01
N ASP A 601 -52.75 6.08 7.21
CA ASP A 601 -52.73 7.54 7.46
C ASP A 601 -51.88 8.27 8.56
N VAL A 602 -51.30 9.39 8.09
CA VAL A 602 -50.62 10.52 8.78
C VAL A 602 -51.67 11.60 9.15
N PRO A 603 -51.42 12.56 10.09
CA PRO A 603 -50.94 13.90 9.68
C PRO A 603 -50.17 14.78 10.72
N TYR A 604 -49.22 15.58 10.20
CA TYR A 604 -48.92 17.03 10.41
C TYR A 604 -48.48 17.75 11.72
N LEU A 605 -47.43 18.59 11.53
CA LEU A 605 -47.12 19.98 11.97
C LEU A 605 -46.68 20.32 13.41
N HIS A 606 -45.46 20.87 13.58
CA HIS A 606 -45.20 22.31 13.88
C HIS A 606 -43.71 22.67 14.09
N GLN A 607 -43.37 23.89 13.69
CA GLN A 607 -42.07 24.57 13.69
C GLN A 607 -42.01 25.66 14.77
N PHE A 608 -40.78 26.04 15.21
CA PHE A 608 -40.24 27.32 15.77
C PHE A 608 -39.03 26.93 16.68
N GLY A 609 -37.82 27.50 16.70
CA GLY A 609 -37.26 28.81 16.33
C GLY A 609 -36.63 29.45 17.59
N GLY A 610 -35.30 29.66 17.67
CA GLY A 610 -34.68 30.45 18.76
C GLY A 610 -33.15 30.37 18.91
N VAL A 611 -32.51 31.55 18.82
CA VAL A 611 -31.06 31.87 18.87
C VAL A 611 -30.67 32.36 20.28
N PHE A 612 -29.42 32.18 20.76
CA PHE A 612 -28.71 33.15 21.64
C PHE A 612 -27.18 32.87 21.76
N ALA A 613 -26.42 33.91 22.11
CA ALA A 613 -25.00 34.17 21.83
C ALA A 613 -24.00 34.00 23.02
N LEU A 614 -22.71 34.06 22.67
CA LEU A 614 -21.46 33.99 23.47
C LEU A 614 -21.21 35.13 24.49
N PRO A 615 -20.19 34.96 25.38
CA PRO A 615 -19.29 36.06 25.72
C PRO A 615 -17.76 35.74 25.73
N LYS A 616 -16.97 36.80 25.50
CA LYS A 616 -15.48 36.92 25.47
C LYS A 616 -14.83 37.07 26.87
N ARG A 617 -13.53 36.72 27.01
CA ARG A 617 -12.49 37.35 27.90
C ARG A 617 -11.08 36.91 27.43
N ARG A 618 -10.20 37.83 26.99
CA ARG A 618 -9.11 38.60 27.67
C ARG A 618 -7.77 37.85 27.89
N SER A 619 -6.71 38.38 27.27
CA SER A 619 -5.28 37.99 27.33
C SER A 619 -4.53 38.50 28.58
N PRO A 620 -3.32 37.98 28.86
CA PRO A 620 -2.16 38.88 29.00
C PRO A 620 -0.79 38.35 28.47
N LEU A 621 -0.02 39.28 27.87
CA LEU A 621 1.43 39.58 27.92
C LEU A 621 2.54 38.48 27.79
N ILE A 622 3.46 38.73 26.84
CA ILE A 622 4.67 37.98 26.45
C ILE A 622 5.93 38.74 26.93
N PRO A 623 7.05 38.05 27.28
CA PRO A 623 8.39 38.59 27.10
C PRO A 623 9.23 37.81 26.06
N SER A 624 9.72 38.56 25.08
CA SER A 624 11.08 38.60 24.53
C SER A 624 11.76 37.35 23.93
N SER A 625 11.80 37.36 22.59
CA SER A 625 12.95 37.05 21.70
C SER A 625 13.61 35.66 21.74
N VAL A 626 13.15 34.80 20.83
CA VAL A 626 13.92 33.69 20.25
C VAL A 626 14.28 34.08 18.82
N SER A 627 15.56 34.28 18.52
CA SER A 627 16.03 34.51 17.15
C SER A 627 16.04 33.19 16.39
N LEU A 628 15.01 32.96 15.58
CA LEU A 628 14.95 31.87 14.60
C LEU A 628 15.59 32.38 13.30
N VAL A 629 16.77 31.88 12.94
CA VAL A 629 17.35 32.15 11.62
C VAL A 629 16.67 31.23 10.61
N LEU A 630 15.58 31.72 10.00
CA LEU A 630 15.07 31.17 8.74
C LEU A 630 16.09 31.54 7.66
N VAL A 631 16.79 30.55 7.11
CA VAL A 631 17.62 30.76 5.91
C VAL A 631 16.67 30.85 4.72
N ALA A 632 16.06 32.02 4.52
CA ALA A 632 15.53 32.41 3.23
C ALA A 632 16.73 32.77 2.34
N ARG A 633 17.04 31.93 1.35
CA ARG A 633 17.97 32.31 0.28
C ARG A 633 17.27 32.19 -1.06
N SER A 634 17.10 33.34 -1.71
CA SER A 634 16.92 33.39 -3.16
C SER A 634 18.20 32.87 -3.81
N MET A 635 18.11 31.76 -4.54
CA MET A 635 19.16 31.39 -5.49
C MET A 635 18.72 31.87 -6.87
N GLY A 636 19.20 33.06 -7.24
CA GLY A 636 19.33 33.44 -8.64
C GLY A 636 20.46 32.63 -9.27
N VAL A 637 20.15 31.92 -10.35
CA VAL A 637 21.16 31.35 -11.24
C VAL A 637 21.70 32.53 -12.06
N SER A 638 22.95 32.91 -11.80
CA SER A 638 23.69 33.79 -12.69
C SER A 638 24.15 33.00 -13.91
N ASP A 639 23.38 33.06 -15.00
CA ASP A 639 23.93 32.86 -16.34
C ASP A 639 24.61 34.17 -16.76
N ALA A 640 25.93 34.14 -16.90
CA ALA A 640 26.70 35.16 -17.59
C ALA A 640 27.63 34.48 -18.59
N SER A 641 27.05 33.92 -19.65
CA SER A 641 27.77 33.79 -20.93
C SER A 641 27.73 35.15 -21.60
N GLY A 642 28.79 35.94 -21.40
CA GLY A 642 29.03 37.16 -22.14
C GLY A 642 29.23 36.83 -23.61
N VAL A 643 28.30 37.28 -24.46
CA VAL A 643 28.53 37.46 -25.88
C VAL A 643 28.55 38.96 -26.12
N ASP A 644 29.74 39.53 -26.17
CA ASP A 644 29.93 40.87 -26.73
C ASP A 644 29.92 40.77 -28.27
N PRO A 645 29.24 41.71 -28.95
CA PRO A 645 29.27 41.80 -30.41
C PRO A 645 30.50 42.62 -30.84
N LEU A 646 31.11 42.28 -31.98
CA LEU A 646 31.54 43.19 -33.06
C LEU A 646 32.72 42.63 -33.90
N THR A 647 32.47 42.59 -35.21
CA THR A 647 33.34 42.97 -36.34
C THR A 647 34.54 42.12 -36.81
N ASN A 648 34.52 41.88 -38.14
CA ASN A 648 35.65 41.86 -39.10
C ASN A 648 36.80 40.86 -38.91
N ARG A 649 36.81 39.78 -39.70
CA ARG A 649 37.47 39.67 -41.02
C ARG A 649 37.28 38.28 -41.61
#